data_AF-A0A3M4RW73-F1
#
_entry.id   AF-A0A3M4RW73-F1
#
_cell.length_a   1.000
_cell.length_b   1.000
_cell.length_c   1.000
_cell.angle_alpha   90.00
_cell.angle_beta   90.00
_cell.angle_gamma   90.00
#
_symmetry.space_group_name_H-M   'P 1'
#
loop_
_entity.id
_entity.type
_entity.pdbx_description
1 polymer ?
#
loop_
_entity_poly.entity_id
_entity_poly.type
_entity_poly.pdbx_seq_one_letter_code
_entity_poly.pdbx_strand_id
1 'polypeptide(L)'
;MSEGQPFLSAQARGPANAGQEGLWVVQSIGRAGTAYQEVLALNLEGALDIQRLEQAVDRVVRRHPSLRSCFVAGPQGLEQCVWSMGGPQMVAEPVAPGHLQGWMAHQQQLPFNLSVAPLFRVRLAVLGPNHHVVLIVVHHIIVDGWSLGVFERDLSAFYAAGPHAGLPELSTSPIDHARRERERAHTPAWREAQRFWSQYLAGIPRVAAQSGSQALTQALHLDGQATQALLAVARQLKVSAFALGFGAFAVAMSTLTERDDLVLATDFSGRTEPTYEPVIGLFVNQIPLRWSMSPGLTGASAAQQAQRLTREVLAHAHLPYPLIVEACQHAGGQLFEGKFVLHNMPRHPVHLEGLKVQVSGGQGADPKFPVLLELWEQGDGLSGSVTIDPSRSRLTPQLLAQRFHAVLESIVLTPQRPLGRVAPAPAAPAFVPSRRRVDVTTDPVSITPSTVAPRPTLIECPSADVDLSRWAHKECDVIETHLRRSGAVLFRGFGLNSSDMFARAVKQLGGEPLPYVQRSTPRSEVEAGVYTSTEYPADQSIFFHSENAYATCWPARLFFFCETPAAEGGRTPLADCRAVLKQLPEMIRNAFERHGVIYRRRFRPGLGLSWQQVFAVDDLDTLERQYVQQGYRFSRGSHNELVADLAVPAVVTHPDTGEVAWFNHAALFHPAALSEALGEVAAGQDVSQLQAMETLLGDGSAIPAEWIAQIRRAYVAASFAFDWQQGDLLMLDNRLTAHGREPFTAPRRILVAMTHAQRHQPLLKEF
;
A
#
# COMPACT_ATOMS: atom_id res chain seq x y z
N MET A 1 -8.27 -4.01 39.79
CA MET A 1 -7.65 -4.98 40.70
C MET A 1 -7.63 -6.34 40.01
N SER A 2 -6.50 -6.90 39.59
CA SER A 2 -5.16 -6.29 39.49
C SER A 2 -4.25 -7.07 38.54
N GLU A 3 -3.34 -6.46 37.76
CA GLU A 3 -3.13 -5.10 37.18
C GLU A 3 -1.92 -5.29 36.18
N GLY A 4 -1.44 -4.30 35.38
CA GLY A 4 -0.29 -4.62 34.47
C GLY A 4 0.23 -3.62 33.42
N GLN A 5 -0.59 -2.70 32.91
CA GLN A 5 -0.13 -1.49 32.21
C GLN A 5 -1.07 -0.33 32.57
N PRO A 6 -0.58 0.91 32.70
CA PRO A 6 -1.45 2.03 33.01
C PRO A 6 -2.39 2.29 31.82
N PHE A 7 -3.70 2.21 32.08
CA PHE A 7 -4.71 2.69 31.13
C PHE A 7 -4.53 4.20 30.94
N LEU A 8 -3.70 4.58 29.97
CA LEU A 8 -3.59 5.95 29.51
C LEU A 8 -4.94 6.33 28.89
N SER A 9 -5.73 7.14 29.58
CA SER A 9 -6.90 7.75 28.96
C SER A 9 -6.45 8.73 27.87
N ALA A 10 -7.23 8.83 26.79
CA ALA A 10 -7.02 9.87 25.81
C ALA A 10 -7.24 11.24 26.48
N GLN A 11 -6.23 12.12 26.43
CA GLN A 11 -6.31 13.48 26.96
C GLN A 11 -7.31 14.34 26.18
N ALA A 12 -7.41 14.08 24.87
CA ALA A 12 -8.35 14.71 23.97
C ALA A 12 -8.76 13.74 22.86
N ARG A 13 -10.00 13.88 22.39
CA ARG A 13 -10.56 13.17 21.25
C ARG A 13 -11.40 14.15 20.43
N GLY A 14 -11.40 13.99 19.12
CA GLY A 14 -12.21 14.82 18.23
C GLY A 14 -12.06 14.41 16.77
N PRO A 15 -12.70 15.15 15.85
CA PRO A 15 -12.69 14.80 14.44
C PRO A 15 -11.29 14.88 13.84
N ALA A 16 -11.03 14.02 12.85
CA ALA A 16 -9.97 14.23 11.87
C ALA A 16 -10.45 15.20 10.77
N ASN A 17 -9.52 15.83 10.06
CA ASN A 17 -9.82 16.62 8.85
C ASN A 17 -9.90 15.71 7.60
N ALA A 18 -10.48 16.20 6.51
CA ALA A 18 -10.67 15.42 5.29
C ALA A 18 -9.36 14.91 4.68
N GLY A 19 -8.24 15.64 4.84
CA GLY A 19 -6.90 15.19 4.43
C GLY A 19 -6.43 13.97 5.23
N GLN A 20 -6.63 13.98 6.54
CA GLN A 20 -6.32 12.87 7.44
C GLN A 20 -7.24 11.67 7.15
N GLU A 21 -8.53 11.90 6.90
CA GLU A 21 -9.48 10.86 6.47
C GLU A 21 -9.04 10.22 5.14
N GLY A 22 -8.64 11.01 4.16
CA GLY A 22 -8.11 10.52 2.89
C GLY A 22 -6.85 9.66 3.06
N LEU A 23 -5.87 10.10 3.85
CA LEU A 23 -4.67 9.30 4.15
C LEU A 23 -5.00 8.01 4.90
N TRP A 24 -5.90 8.07 5.88
CA TRP A 24 -6.34 6.89 6.62
C TRP A 24 -7.00 5.86 5.69
N VAL A 25 -7.89 6.29 4.79
CA VAL A 25 -8.48 5.39 3.78
C VAL A 25 -7.40 4.75 2.92
N VAL A 26 -6.45 5.51 2.37
CA VAL A 26 -5.39 4.97 1.48
C VAL A 26 -4.44 4.01 2.22
N GLN A 27 -4.18 4.25 3.52
CA GLN A 27 -3.41 3.32 4.37
C GLN A 27 -4.23 2.06 4.71
N SER A 28 -5.49 2.20 5.08
CA SER A 28 -6.37 1.09 5.49
C SER A 28 -6.73 0.12 4.35
N ILE A 29 -6.69 0.57 3.10
CA ILE A 29 -6.86 -0.30 1.91
C ILE A 29 -5.53 -0.89 1.38
N GLY A 30 -4.43 -0.78 2.15
CA GLY A 30 -3.14 -1.39 1.83
C GLY A 30 -2.38 -0.77 0.64
N ARG A 31 -2.91 0.28 -0.01
CA ARG A 31 -2.32 0.89 -1.21
C ARG A 31 -1.15 1.83 -0.93
N ALA A 32 -1.01 2.30 0.31
CA ALA A 32 0.03 3.25 0.70
C ALA A 32 1.41 2.63 0.99
N GLY A 33 1.48 1.39 1.47
CA GLY A 33 2.74 0.82 1.97
C GLY A 33 3.42 1.72 3.00
N THR A 34 4.60 2.25 2.65
CA THR A 34 5.32 3.26 3.43
C THR A 34 5.40 4.63 2.76
N ALA A 35 4.68 4.85 1.66
CA ALA A 35 4.71 6.07 0.85
C ALA A 35 4.35 7.35 1.62
N TYR A 36 3.60 7.24 2.73
CA TYR A 36 3.23 8.35 3.60
C TYR A 36 4.00 8.38 4.93
N GLN A 37 5.21 7.82 4.96
CA GLN A 37 6.16 8.01 6.07
C GLN A 37 7.17 9.09 5.68
N GLU A 38 7.17 10.20 6.41
CA GLU A 38 8.16 11.27 6.27
C GLU A 38 9.39 10.96 7.12
N VAL A 39 10.57 11.36 6.63
CA VAL A 39 11.86 10.95 7.22
C VAL A 39 12.82 12.13 7.31
N LEU A 40 13.25 12.41 8.53
CA LEU A 40 14.24 13.44 8.85
C LEU A 40 15.49 12.75 9.42
N ALA A 41 16.62 12.87 8.73
CA ALA A 41 17.90 12.34 9.18
C ALA A 41 18.85 13.49 9.56
N LEU A 42 19.34 13.47 10.79
CA LEU A 42 20.32 14.42 11.32
C LEU A 42 21.67 13.71 11.43
N ASN A 43 22.61 14.05 10.57
CA ASN A 43 23.99 13.57 10.67
C ASN A 43 24.73 14.48 11.66
N LEU A 44 25.33 13.90 12.69
CA LEU A 44 25.90 14.61 13.83
C LEU A 44 27.39 14.30 13.96
N GLU A 45 28.22 15.33 13.89
CA GLU A 45 29.65 15.28 14.16
C GLU A 45 29.97 16.00 15.48
N GLY A 46 30.47 15.27 16.47
CA GLY A 46 30.84 15.77 17.79
C GLY A 46 30.46 14.81 18.93
N ALA A 47 30.72 15.23 20.17
CA ALA A 47 30.40 14.44 21.36
C ALA A 47 28.90 14.57 21.71
N LEU A 48 28.10 13.60 21.28
CA LEU A 48 26.65 13.58 21.48
C LEU A 48 26.28 13.21 22.92
N ASP A 49 25.63 14.14 23.63
CA ASP A 49 24.84 13.83 24.82
C ASP A 49 23.45 13.29 24.40
N ILE A 50 23.34 11.96 24.41
CA ILE A 50 22.11 11.24 24.04
C ILE A 50 20.96 11.61 24.99
N GLN A 51 21.24 11.76 26.29
CA GLN A 51 20.21 12.03 27.30
C GLN A 51 19.64 13.45 27.14
N ARG A 52 20.49 14.45 26.87
CA ARG A 52 20.06 15.82 26.52
C ARG A 52 19.21 15.84 25.25
N LEU A 53 19.56 15.03 24.25
CA LEU A 53 18.79 14.91 23.02
C LEU A 53 17.42 14.23 23.23
N GLU A 54 17.37 13.13 23.98
CA GLU A 54 16.12 12.45 24.36
C GLU A 54 15.17 13.39 25.12
N GLN A 55 15.70 14.17 26.08
CA GLN A 55 14.94 15.19 26.80
C GLN A 55 14.40 16.27 25.86
N ALA A 56 15.20 16.74 24.89
CA ALA A 56 14.74 17.72 23.91
C ALA A 56 13.58 17.15 23.05
N VAL A 57 13.70 15.91 22.57
CA VAL A 57 12.65 15.22 21.80
C VAL A 57 11.37 15.00 22.62
N ASP A 58 11.47 14.54 23.87
CA ASP A 58 10.33 14.36 24.78
C ASP A 58 9.56 15.68 24.98
N ARG A 59 10.26 16.81 25.08
CA ARG A 59 9.65 18.14 25.20
C ARG A 59 8.91 18.56 23.92
N VAL A 60 9.44 18.26 22.73
CA VAL A 60 8.71 18.45 21.45
C VAL A 60 7.44 17.58 21.43
N VAL A 61 7.54 16.30 21.79
CA VAL A 61 6.39 15.37 21.76
C VAL A 61 5.30 15.77 22.77
N ARG A 62 5.67 16.22 23.97
CA ARG A 62 4.68 16.75 24.95
C ARG A 62 3.98 17.99 24.42
N ARG A 63 4.74 18.94 23.88
CA ARG A 63 4.26 20.22 23.32
C ARG A 63 3.26 20.06 22.19
N HIS A 64 3.43 19.05 21.33
CA HIS A 64 2.64 18.86 20.11
C HIS A 64 1.69 17.66 20.20
N PRO A 65 0.38 17.85 20.44
CA PRO A 65 -0.60 16.76 20.55
C PRO A 65 -0.61 15.77 19.38
N SER A 66 -0.32 16.25 18.17
CA SER A 66 -0.27 15.41 16.95
C SER A 66 0.76 14.28 17.05
N LEU A 67 1.93 14.52 17.66
CA LEU A 67 2.98 13.51 17.84
C LEU A 67 2.60 12.39 18.83
N ARG A 68 1.53 12.60 19.61
CA ARG A 68 0.97 11.65 20.60
C ARG A 68 -0.39 11.09 20.15
N SER A 69 -0.71 11.18 18.87
CA SER A 69 -2.03 10.83 18.34
C SER A 69 -2.07 9.46 17.67
N CYS A 70 -3.24 8.82 17.73
CA CYS A 70 -3.67 7.78 16.78
C CYS A 70 -5.05 8.13 16.20
N PHE A 71 -5.49 7.36 15.21
CA PHE A 71 -6.73 7.59 14.45
C PHE A 71 -7.61 6.34 14.49
N VAL A 72 -8.85 6.51 14.95
CA VAL A 72 -9.82 5.41 15.10
C VAL A 72 -11.13 5.78 14.41
N ALA A 73 -11.84 4.78 13.90
CA ALA A 73 -13.19 4.98 13.37
C ALA A 73 -14.14 5.35 14.52
N GLY A 74 -14.81 6.50 14.38
CA GLY A 74 -15.85 6.99 15.28
C GLY A 74 -17.24 6.95 14.64
N PRO A 75 -18.29 7.30 15.39
CA PRO A 75 -19.66 7.33 14.89
C PRO A 75 -19.93 8.44 13.85
N GLN A 76 -19.02 9.41 13.72
CA GLN A 76 -19.11 10.56 12.80
C GLN A 76 -17.90 10.67 11.87
N GLY A 77 -17.39 9.53 11.38
CA GLY A 77 -16.16 9.46 10.57
C GLY A 77 -14.92 9.21 11.42
N LEU A 78 -13.75 9.61 10.92
CA LEU A 78 -12.49 9.35 11.59
C LEU A 78 -12.27 10.32 12.76
N GLU A 79 -11.71 9.81 13.85
CA GLU A 79 -11.40 10.59 15.04
C GLU A 79 -9.93 10.49 15.42
N GLN A 80 -9.32 11.63 15.72
CA GLN A 80 -7.97 11.75 16.26
C GLN A 80 -8.03 11.65 17.79
N CYS A 81 -7.27 10.71 18.36
CA CYS A 81 -7.17 10.44 19.80
C CYS A 81 -5.76 10.78 20.29
N VAL A 82 -5.65 11.77 21.20
CA VAL A 82 -4.38 12.25 21.78
C VAL A 82 -4.10 11.53 23.10
N TRP A 83 -2.95 10.88 23.22
CA TRP A 83 -2.58 10.07 24.39
C TRP A 83 -1.67 10.80 25.37
N SER A 84 -1.81 10.47 26.66
CA SER A 84 -0.97 11.02 27.74
C SER A 84 0.39 10.31 27.83
N MET A 85 1.26 10.51 26.83
CA MET A 85 2.58 9.87 26.75
C MET A 85 3.74 10.87 26.66
N GLY A 86 4.94 10.41 27.03
CA GLY A 86 6.19 11.13 26.77
C GLY A 86 6.70 10.93 25.34
N GLY A 87 7.91 11.40 25.05
CA GLY A 87 8.64 11.06 23.84
C GLY A 87 8.97 9.57 23.74
N PRO A 88 9.19 9.04 22.52
CA PRO A 88 9.72 7.69 22.36
C PRO A 88 11.16 7.62 22.88
N GLN A 89 11.53 6.50 23.49
CA GLN A 89 12.92 6.20 23.81
C GLN A 89 13.76 6.14 22.53
N MET A 90 14.97 6.71 22.57
CA MET A 90 15.90 6.69 21.45
C MET A 90 16.68 5.37 21.47
N VAL A 91 16.34 4.46 20.56
CA VAL A 91 17.06 3.20 20.40
C VAL A 91 18.39 3.49 19.72
N ALA A 92 19.49 3.32 20.46
CA ALA A 92 20.86 3.48 19.99
C ALA A 92 21.41 2.15 19.47
N GLU A 93 21.85 2.13 18.22
CA GLU A 93 22.30 0.95 17.49
C GLU A 93 23.70 1.21 16.90
N PRO A 94 24.72 0.39 17.19
CA PRO A 94 26.01 0.46 16.50
C PRO A 94 25.86 0.07 15.03
N VAL A 95 26.25 0.95 14.10
CA VAL A 95 26.10 0.73 12.66
C VAL A 95 27.43 1.00 11.95
N ALA A 96 27.90 0.04 11.16
CA ALA A 96 29.07 0.24 10.32
C ALA A 96 28.77 1.31 9.24
N PRO A 97 29.66 2.27 8.94
CA PRO A 97 29.39 3.35 7.97
C PRO A 97 28.91 2.86 6.60
N GLY A 98 29.44 1.74 6.09
CA GLY A 98 29.01 1.14 4.82
C GLY A 98 27.59 0.53 4.84
N HIS A 99 27.01 0.28 6.02
CA HIS A 99 25.66 -0.26 6.19
C HIS A 99 24.61 0.81 6.54
N LEU A 100 25.01 2.07 6.76
CA LEU A 100 24.11 3.16 7.16
C LEU A 100 22.89 3.29 6.23
N GLN A 101 23.09 3.23 4.92
CA GLN A 101 21.99 3.36 3.95
C GLN A 101 20.99 2.19 4.05
N GLY A 102 21.48 0.96 4.20
CA GLY A 102 20.61 -0.22 4.41
C GLY A 102 19.86 -0.16 5.74
N TRP A 103 20.52 0.32 6.80
CA TRP A 103 19.89 0.55 8.10
C TRP A 103 18.81 1.64 8.03
N MET A 104 19.10 2.79 7.38
CA MET A 104 18.11 3.85 7.18
C MET A 104 16.91 3.33 6.40
N ALA A 105 17.13 2.66 5.27
CA ALA A 105 16.07 2.06 4.46
C ALA A 105 15.22 1.05 5.26
N HIS A 106 15.83 0.20 6.08
CA HIS A 106 15.11 -0.72 6.96
C HIS A 106 14.18 0.02 7.94
N GLN A 107 14.69 1.03 8.65
CA GLN A 107 13.87 1.81 9.61
C GLN A 107 12.75 2.60 8.91
N GLN A 108 12.97 3.03 7.66
CA GLN A 108 11.94 3.67 6.81
C GLN A 108 10.87 2.70 6.32
N GLN A 109 11.20 1.42 6.12
CA GLN A 109 10.28 0.37 5.63
C GLN A 109 9.42 -0.25 6.74
N LEU A 110 9.71 0.01 8.02
CA LEU A 110 8.84 -0.40 9.12
C LEU A 110 7.51 0.39 9.06
N PRO A 111 6.34 -0.25 8.93
CA PRO A 111 5.07 0.47 8.83
C PRO A 111 4.62 1.09 10.17
N PHE A 112 3.60 1.96 10.10
CA PHE A 112 2.80 2.41 11.25
C PHE A 112 1.38 1.83 11.19
N ASN A 113 0.86 1.38 12.34
CA ASN A 113 -0.56 1.11 12.50
C ASN A 113 -1.25 2.38 12.97
N LEU A 114 -2.08 3.00 12.13
CA LEU A 114 -2.69 4.31 12.42
C LEU A 114 -3.58 4.32 13.67
N SER A 115 -4.10 3.16 14.09
CA SER A 115 -4.91 3.00 15.30
C SER A 115 -4.11 2.97 16.61
N VAL A 116 -2.77 2.91 16.54
CA VAL A 116 -1.88 2.75 17.70
C VAL A 116 -0.89 3.92 17.79
N ALA A 117 -0.91 4.64 18.91
CA ALA A 117 0.05 5.73 19.17
C ALA A 117 1.39 5.17 19.71
N PRO A 118 2.55 5.80 19.41
CA PRO A 118 2.71 7.00 18.61
C PRO A 118 2.99 6.69 17.13
N LEU A 119 2.50 7.53 16.22
CA LEU A 119 2.79 7.44 14.78
C LEU A 119 4.13 8.11 14.39
N PHE A 120 5.09 8.05 15.31
CA PHE A 120 6.37 8.74 15.33
C PHE A 120 7.41 7.87 16.04
N ARG A 121 8.60 7.71 15.47
CA ARG A 121 9.73 6.94 16.04
C ARG A 121 11.04 7.69 15.84
N VAL A 122 11.95 7.53 16.81
CA VAL A 122 13.33 8.01 16.71
C VAL A 122 14.29 6.82 16.86
N ARG A 123 15.38 6.87 16.12
CA ARG A 123 16.47 5.89 16.08
C ARG A 123 17.80 6.61 16.04
N LEU A 124 18.83 6.01 16.60
CA LEU A 124 20.18 6.56 16.65
C LEU A 124 21.18 5.52 16.14
N ALA A 125 21.74 5.73 14.96
CA ALA A 125 22.88 4.95 14.48
C ALA A 125 24.18 5.57 15.00
N VAL A 126 24.95 4.78 15.75
CA VAL A 126 26.28 5.14 16.25
C VAL A 126 27.33 4.61 15.26
N LEU A 127 27.95 5.52 14.51
CA LEU A 127 28.97 5.19 13.49
C LEU A 127 30.40 5.20 14.07
N GLY A 128 30.58 5.85 15.22
CA GLY A 128 31.84 6.00 15.94
C GLY A 128 31.65 6.89 17.16
N PRO A 129 32.72 7.18 17.94
CA PRO A 129 32.61 7.96 19.17
C PRO A 129 32.03 9.37 18.95
N ASN A 130 32.38 10.00 17.82
CA ASN A 130 31.97 11.37 17.48
C ASN A 130 31.05 11.45 16.24
N HIS A 131 30.62 10.33 15.64
CA HIS A 131 29.81 10.32 14.43
C HIS A 131 28.53 9.52 14.66
N HIS A 132 27.39 10.20 14.52
CA HIS A 132 26.08 9.67 14.84
C HIS A 132 25.04 10.09 13.79
N VAL A 133 24.01 9.28 13.57
CA VAL A 133 22.86 9.65 12.72
C VAL A 133 21.57 9.43 13.50
N VAL A 134 20.84 10.52 13.75
CA VAL A 134 19.51 10.47 14.35
C VAL A 134 18.50 10.40 13.22
N LEU A 135 17.73 9.32 13.16
CA LEU A 135 16.69 9.11 12.17
C LEU A 135 15.32 9.22 12.84
N ILE A 136 14.52 10.17 12.37
CA ILE A 136 13.15 10.42 12.79
C ILE A 136 12.24 9.95 11.65
N VAL A 137 11.34 9.01 11.95
CA VAL A 137 10.37 8.46 11.00
C VAL A 137 8.97 8.72 11.54
N VAL A 138 8.11 9.32 10.74
CA VAL A 138 6.81 9.84 11.20
C VAL A 138 5.74 9.71 10.12
N HIS A 139 4.52 9.34 10.48
CA HIS A 139 3.44 9.22 9.49
C HIS A 139 2.88 10.59 9.08
N HIS A 140 2.72 10.83 7.78
CA HIS A 140 2.24 12.09 7.20
C HIS A 140 0.82 12.47 7.65
N ILE A 141 0.05 11.55 8.25
CA ILE A 141 -1.25 11.88 8.88
C ILE A 141 -1.14 12.80 10.12
N ILE A 142 0.04 12.87 10.76
CA ILE A 142 0.30 13.72 11.93
C ILE A 142 1.28 14.86 11.68
N VAL A 143 1.88 14.96 10.49
CA VAL A 143 2.83 16.02 10.11
C VAL A 143 2.63 16.45 8.65
N ASP A 144 3.11 17.64 8.31
CA ASP A 144 3.36 18.08 6.93
C ASP A 144 4.77 18.67 6.81
N GLY A 145 5.20 19.06 5.60
CA GLY A 145 6.55 19.62 5.40
C GLY A 145 6.83 20.88 6.23
N TRP A 146 5.79 21.67 6.56
CA TRP A 146 5.91 22.81 7.47
C TRP A 146 6.14 22.37 8.92
N SER A 147 5.46 21.30 9.34
CA SER A 147 5.62 20.69 10.66
C SER A 147 7.03 20.15 10.90
N LEU A 148 7.75 19.72 9.86
CA LEU A 148 9.16 19.32 9.98
C LEU A 148 10.05 20.52 10.36
N GLY A 149 9.88 21.68 9.72
CA GLY A 149 10.59 22.91 10.12
C GLY A 149 10.23 23.38 11.54
N VAL A 150 8.96 23.24 11.94
CA VAL A 150 8.52 23.47 13.33
C VAL A 150 9.22 22.50 14.31
N PHE A 151 9.37 21.22 13.94
CA PHE A 151 10.07 20.22 14.74
C PHE A 151 11.57 20.57 14.88
N GLU A 152 12.26 20.91 13.79
CA GLU A 152 13.67 21.34 13.78
C GLU A 152 13.93 22.54 14.71
N ARG A 153 13.04 23.54 14.64
CA ARG A 153 13.08 24.74 15.49
C ARG A 153 12.89 24.39 16.97
N ASP A 154 11.82 23.66 17.29
CA ASP A 154 11.47 23.36 18.67
C ASP A 154 12.49 22.38 19.29
N LEU A 155 13.05 21.45 18.51
CA LEU A 155 14.16 20.59 18.93
C LEU A 155 15.40 21.41 19.28
N SER A 156 15.84 22.32 18.41
CA SER A 156 17.00 23.17 18.64
C SER A 156 16.81 24.05 19.89
N ALA A 157 15.63 24.65 20.02
CA ALA A 157 15.28 25.44 21.19
C ALA A 157 15.28 24.61 22.48
N PHE A 158 14.70 23.41 22.49
CA PHE A 158 14.67 22.53 23.67
C PHE A 158 15.97 21.78 23.97
N TYR A 159 16.91 21.71 23.02
CA TYR A 159 18.25 21.22 23.27
C TYR A 159 19.13 22.32 23.88
N ALA A 160 19.08 23.54 23.34
CA ALA A 160 19.79 24.70 23.90
C ALA A 160 19.25 25.10 25.28
N ALA A 161 17.93 25.10 25.44
CA ALA A 161 17.27 25.36 26.71
C ALA A 161 17.46 24.17 27.67
N GLY A 162 18.12 24.41 28.80
CA GLY A 162 18.09 23.49 29.95
C GLY A 162 16.65 23.18 30.42
N PRO A 163 16.47 22.23 31.36
CA PRO A 163 15.18 21.59 31.66
C PRO A 163 14.03 22.52 32.08
N HIS A 164 14.30 23.79 32.38
CA HIS A 164 13.32 24.77 32.86
C HIS A 164 12.90 25.85 31.85
N ALA A 165 13.58 26.01 30.71
CA ALA A 165 13.29 27.09 29.76
C ALA A 165 12.33 26.63 28.64
N GLY A 166 11.05 27.04 28.74
CA GLY A 166 9.97 26.61 27.83
C GLY A 166 9.76 27.48 26.59
N LEU A 167 9.02 26.95 25.62
CA LEU A 167 8.46 27.70 24.48
C LEU A 167 7.01 28.12 24.77
N PRO A 168 6.51 29.25 24.22
CA PRO A 168 5.15 29.74 24.46
C PRO A 168 4.08 28.69 24.13
N GLU A 169 3.04 28.54 24.96
CA GLU A 169 1.99 27.52 24.75
C GLU A 169 1.27 27.68 23.41
N LEU A 170 0.77 26.56 22.86
CA LEU A 170 0.01 26.56 21.62
C LEU A 170 -1.46 26.91 21.91
N SER A 171 -2.00 27.91 21.21
CA SER A 171 -3.39 28.37 21.38
C SER A 171 -4.43 27.57 20.58
N THR A 172 -4.00 26.54 19.83
CA THR A 172 -4.87 25.70 18.99
C THR A 172 -4.24 24.34 18.70
N SER A 173 -5.03 23.41 18.16
CA SER A 173 -4.61 22.04 17.83
C SER A 173 -5.12 21.59 16.45
N PRO A 174 -4.58 20.49 15.87
CA PRO A 174 -5.12 19.90 14.65
C PRO A 174 -6.60 19.47 14.78
N ILE A 175 -7.04 19.05 15.97
CA ILE A 175 -8.45 18.71 16.24
C ILE A 175 -9.33 19.96 16.12
N ASP A 176 -8.87 21.12 16.58
CA ASP A 176 -9.63 22.38 16.45
C ASP A 176 -9.69 22.86 15.00
N HIS A 177 -8.65 22.59 14.21
CA HIS A 177 -8.67 22.82 12.77
C HIS A 177 -9.72 21.94 12.07
N ALA A 178 -9.77 20.64 12.40
CA ALA A 178 -10.78 19.71 11.90
C ALA A 178 -12.21 20.09 12.29
N ARG A 179 -12.43 20.58 13.53
CA ARG A 179 -13.72 21.16 13.96
C ARG A 179 -14.12 22.34 13.07
N ARG A 180 -13.22 23.31 12.87
CA ARG A 180 -13.45 24.49 12.01
C ARG A 180 -13.63 24.15 10.54
N GLU A 181 -13.06 23.05 10.05
CA GLU A 181 -13.31 22.53 8.71
C GLU A 181 -14.76 22.02 8.59
N ARG A 182 -15.19 21.18 9.53
CA ARG A 182 -16.58 20.67 9.58
C ARG A 182 -17.61 21.79 9.75
N GLU A 183 -17.33 22.81 10.56
CA GLU A 183 -18.15 24.03 10.68
C GLU A 183 -18.24 24.80 9.35
N ARG A 184 -17.11 24.93 8.62
CA ARG A 184 -17.06 25.61 7.32
C ARG A 184 -17.84 24.88 6.24
N ALA A 185 -18.02 23.55 6.34
CA ALA A 185 -18.74 22.74 5.35
C ALA A 185 -20.19 23.19 5.08
N HIS A 186 -20.81 23.90 6.02
CA HIS A 186 -22.19 24.41 5.88
C HIS A 186 -22.29 25.85 5.34
N THR A 187 -21.16 26.51 5.11
CA THR A 187 -21.13 27.93 4.68
C THR A 187 -21.49 28.11 3.18
N PRO A 188 -21.90 29.32 2.76
CA PRO A 188 -22.04 29.64 1.33
C PRO A 188 -20.73 29.50 0.56
N ALA A 189 -19.61 29.95 1.13
CA ALA A 189 -18.28 29.92 0.51
C ALA A 189 -17.80 28.49 0.19
N TRP A 190 -18.10 27.53 1.06
CA TRP A 190 -17.78 26.12 0.82
C TRP A 190 -18.55 25.53 -0.37
N ARG A 191 -19.86 25.80 -0.44
CA ARG A 191 -20.71 25.39 -1.57
C ARG A 191 -20.32 26.10 -2.88
N GLU A 192 -19.81 27.33 -2.78
CA GLU A 192 -19.23 28.05 -3.91
C GLU A 192 -17.92 27.41 -4.38
N ALA A 193 -17.02 27.02 -3.47
CA ALA A 193 -15.80 26.29 -3.80
C ALA A 193 -16.10 24.93 -4.46
N GLN A 194 -17.04 24.13 -3.92
CA GLN A 194 -17.47 22.88 -4.56
C GLN A 194 -17.97 23.10 -6.00
N ARG A 195 -18.78 24.15 -6.23
CA ARG A 195 -19.26 24.52 -7.57
C ARG A 195 -18.11 24.97 -8.49
N PHE A 196 -17.21 25.82 -8.00
CA PHE A 196 -16.02 26.24 -8.75
C PHE A 196 -15.20 25.03 -9.18
N TRP A 197 -14.86 24.12 -8.26
CA TRP A 197 -14.02 22.96 -8.54
C TRP A 197 -14.64 22.00 -9.56
N SER A 198 -15.93 21.68 -9.40
CA SER A 198 -16.68 20.85 -10.35
C SER A 198 -16.77 21.45 -11.77
N GLN A 199 -16.77 22.78 -11.89
CA GLN A 199 -16.78 23.48 -13.18
C GLN A 199 -15.38 23.61 -13.78
N TYR A 200 -14.39 24.01 -12.98
CA TYR A 200 -12.99 24.20 -13.39
C TYR A 200 -12.35 22.91 -13.93
N LEU A 201 -12.66 21.77 -13.29
CA LEU A 201 -12.21 20.44 -13.68
C LEU A 201 -13.23 19.67 -14.53
N ALA A 202 -14.23 20.34 -15.11
CA ALA A 202 -15.20 19.68 -15.98
C ALA A 202 -14.53 19.09 -17.24
N GLY A 203 -14.83 17.83 -17.54
CA GLY A 203 -14.35 17.13 -18.74
C GLY A 203 -12.89 16.69 -18.71
N ILE A 204 -12.21 16.69 -17.56
CA ILE A 204 -10.84 16.17 -17.47
C ILE A 204 -10.80 14.65 -17.72
N PRO A 205 -9.74 14.12 -18.35
CA PRO A 205 -9.55 12.68 -18.50
C PRO A 205 -9.35 11.99 -17.15
N ARG A 206 -9.87 10.76 -17.00
CA ARG A 206 -9.60 9.92 -15.82
C ARG A 206 -8.13 9.48 -15.81
N VAL A 207 -7.36 9.91 -14.80
CA VAL A 207 -6.07 9.30 -14.50
C VAL A 207 -6.32 7.94 -13.87
N ALA A 208 -5.73 6.88 -14.43
CA ALA A 208 -5.89 5.53 -13.89
C ALA A 208 -5.30 5.44 -12.47
N ALA A 209 -6.07 4.86 -11.54
CA ALA A 209 -5.58 4.51 -10.22
C ALA A 209 -4.78 3.20 -10.30
N GLN A 210 -3.48 3.33 -10.49
CA GLN A 210 -2.51 2.23 -10.50
C GLN A 210 -1.66 2.30 -9.23
N SER A 211 -1.32 1.15 -8.66
CA SER A 211 -0.35 1.07 -7.56
C SER A 211 1.04 1.45 -8.05
N GLY A 212 1.76 2.23 -7.24
CA GLY A 212 3.08 2.69 -7.61
C GLY A 212 4.12 1.58 -7.64
N SER A 213 5.13 1.79 -8.47
CA SER A 213 6.34 0.96 -8.59
C SER A 213 7.54 1.66 -7.93
N GLN A 214 8.73 1.06 -7.93
CA GLN A 214 9.92 1.75 -7.40
C GLN A 214 10.16 3.05 -8.16
N ALA A 215 10.28 4.16 -7.43
CA ALA A 215 10.46 5.48 -8.02
C ALA A 215 11.80 5.60 -8.78
N LEU A 216 11.76 6.25 -9.94
CA LEU A 216 12.97 6.69 -10.65
C LEU A 216 13.20 8.17 -10.36
N THR A 217 14.34 8.50 -9.75
CA THR A 217 14.68 9.88 -9.37
C THR A 217 15.88 10.40 -10.16
N GLN A 218 15.80 11.66 -10.62
CA GLN A 218 16.92 12.44 -11.13
C GLN A 218 17.10 13.72 -10.30
N ALA A 219 18.31 13.97 -9.80
CA ALA A 219 18.62 15.23 -9.13
C ALA A 219 18.66 16.41 -10.11
N LEU A 220 18.20 17.57 -9.64
CA LEU A 220 18.26 18.88 -10.30
C LEU A 220 19.14 19.83 -9.50
N HIS A 221 19.88 20.69 -10.21
CA HIS A 221 20.62 21.78 -9.61
C HIS A 221 20.59 23.00 -10.54
N LEU A 222 20.41 24.18 -9.96
CA LEU A 222 20.53 25.48 -10.61
C LEU A 222 21.48 26.30 -9.74
N ASP A 223 22.64 26.67 -10.29
CA ASP A 223 23.63 27.45 -9.57
C ASP A 223 23.11 28.86 -9.20
N GLY A 224 23.88 29.59 -8.40
CA GLY A 224 23.50 30.94 -7.98
C GLY A 224 23.35 31.94 -9.13
N GLN A 225 24.10 31.80 -10.22
CA GLN A 225 24.00 32.69 -11.39
C GLN A 225 22.71 32.44 -12.17
N ALA A 226 22.39 31.17 -12.45
CA ALA A 226 21.13 30.75 -13.08
C ALA A 226 19.92 31.15 -12.21
N THR A 227 20.02 30.94 -10.90
CA THR A 227 18.98 31.29 -9.93
C THR A 227 18.74 32.81 -9.87
N GLN A 228 19.81 33.62 -9.81
CA GLN A 228 19.70 35.08 -9.85
C GLN A 228 19.08 35.58 -11.17
N ALA A 229 19.45 34.97 -12.31
CA ALA A 229 18.87 35.31 -13.61
C ALA A 229 17.38 34.96 -13.69
N LEU A 230 16.97 33.78 -13.19
CA LEU A 230 15.57 33.39 -13.06
C LEU A 230 14.76 34.37 -12.18
N LEU A 231 15.30 34.76 -11.04
CA LEU A 231 14.67 35.73 -10.14
C LEU A 231 14.61 37.14 -10.77
N ALA A 232 15.60 37.55 -11.56
CA ALA A 232 15.57 38.81 -12.30
C ALA A 232 14.47 38.83 -13.37
N VAL A 233 14.31 37.74 -14.12
CA VAL A 233 13.27 37.61 -15.14
C VAL A 233 11.87 37.49 -14.50
N ALA A 234 11.72 36.78 -13.39
CA ALA A 234 10.49 36.75 -12.62
C ALA A 234 10.05 38.17 -12.17
N ARG A 235 10.98 38.98 -11.66
CA ARG A 235 10.75 40.40 -11.33
C ARG A 235 10.36 41.23 -12.55
N GLN A 236 11.06 41.08 -13.69
CA GLN A 236 10.77 41.79 -14.93
C GLN A 236 9.37 41.47 -15.46
N LEU A 237 8.97 40.20 -15.43
CA LEU A 237 7.66 39.70 -15.85
C LEU A 237 6.55 39.96 -14.83
N LYS A 238 6.88 40.44 -13.62
CA LYS A 238 5.99 40.65 -12.47
C LYS A 238 5.24 39.38 -12.03
N VAL A 239 5.96 38.26 -12.02
CA VAL A 239 5.46 36.93 -11.60
C VAL A 239 6.29 36.40 -10.42
N SER A 240 5.74 35.48 -9.64
CA SER A 240 6.52 34.77 -8.62
C SER A 240 7.49 33.76 -9.22
N ALA A 241 8.56 33.44 -8.49
CA ALA A 241 9.48 32.35 -8.86
C ALA A 241 8.74 31.01 -9.01
N PHE A 242 7.76 30.74 -8.15
CA PHE A 242 6.84 29.61 -8.27
C PHE A 242 6.10 29.60 -9.61
N ALA A 243 5.51 30.73 -10.03
CA ALA A 243 4.76 30.78 -11.28
C ALA A 243 5.66 30.57 -12.52
N LEU A 244 6.90 31.08 -12.48
CA LEU A 244 7.89 30.83 -13.52
C LEU A 244 8.26 29.34 -13.58
N GLY A 245 8.60 28.73 -12.44
CA GLY A 245 8.93 27.30 -12.33
C GLY A 245 7.77 26.39 -12.72
N PHE A 246 6.56 26.62 -12.20
CA PHE A 246 5.36 25.87 -12.55
C PHE A 246 5.05 25.99 -14.06
N GLY A 247 5.15 27.19 -14.64
CA GLY A 247 4.97 27.38 -16.07
C GLY A 247 5.99 26.61 -16.91
N ALA A 248 7.26 26.58 -16.49
CA ALA A 248 8.29 25.78 -17.14
C ALA A 248 8.04 24.27 -17.04
N PHE A 249 7.63 23.78 -15.87
CA PHE A 249 7.22 22.39 -15.65
C PHE A 249 6.01 22.01 -16.50
N ALA A 250 4.99 22.86 -16.56
CA ALA A 250 3.78 22.60 -17.32
C ALA A 250 4.03 22.56 -18.84
N VAL A 251 4.88 23.44 -19.37
CA VAL A 251 5.33 23.37 -20.78
C VAL A 251 6.19 22.11 -21.02
N ALA A 252 7.05 21.71 -20.08
CA ALA A 252 7.83 20.48 -20.21
C ALA A 252 6.93 19.24 -20.26
N MET A 253 5.97 19.12 -19.34
CA MET A 253 4.96 18.05 -19.30
C MET A 253 4.10 18.03 -20.57
N SER A 254 3.62 19.20 -21.03
CA SER A 254 2.83 19.32 -22.26
C SER A 254 3.62 18.92 -23.50
N THR A 255 4.89 19.35 -23.61
CA THR A 255 5.75 18.94 -24.74
C THR A 255 5.97 17.42 -24.72
N LEU A 256 6.37 16.86 -23.58
CA LEU A 256 6.81 15.46 -23.50
C LEU A 256 5.66 14.44 -23.53
N THR A 257 4.44 14.86 -23.18
CA THR A 257 3.24 14.02 -23.29
C THR A 257 2.39 14.32 -24.53
N GLU A 258 2.84 15.24 -25.39
CA GLU A 258 2.17 15.69 -26.61
C GLU A 258 0.71 16.15 -26.42
N ARG A 259 0.38 16.68 -25.23
CA ARG A 259 -0.98 17.10 -24.86
C ARG A 259 -1.08 18.58 -24.54
N ASP A 260 -2.13 19.19 -25.06
CA ASP A 260 -2.41 20.62 -24.90
C ASP A 260 -3.40 20.95 -23.77
N ASP A 261 -4.00 19.95 -23.09
CA ASP A 261 -4.78 20.10 -21.87
C ASP A 261 -4.30 19.06 -20.85
N LEU A 262 -3.89 19.52 -19.67
CA LEU A 262 -3.31 18.72 -18.59
C LEU A 262 -3.85 19.20 -17.25
N VAL A 263 -4.00 18.30 -16.28
CA VAL A 263 -4.18 18.68 -14.88
C VAL A 263 -2.88 18.38 -14.13
N LEU A 264 -2.27 19.41 -13.57
CA LEU A 264 -1.11 19.33 -12.71
C LEU A 264 -1.52 19.73 -11.28
N ALA A 265 -0.63 19.61 -10.30
CA ALA A 265 -0.92 20.05 -8.94
C ALA A 265 0.25 20.77 -8.27
N THR A 266 -0.06 21.49 -7.20
CA THR A 266 0.88 22.06 -6.23
C THR A 266 0.38 21.78 -4.81
N ASP A 267 1.26 21.90 -3.82
CA ASP A 267 0.85 22.02 -2.43
C ASP A 267 0.44 23.46 -2.09
N PHE A 268 -0.52 23.58 -1.18
CA PHE A 268 -0.90 24.79 -0.46
C PHE A 268 -0.82 24.49 1.03
N SER A 269 -0.17 25.33 1.84
CA SER A 269 0.17 24.99 3.22
C SER A 269 -1.04 24.82 4.17
N GLY A 270 -2.22 25.33 3.80
CA GLY A 270 -3.44 25.32 4.63
C GLY A 270 -3.40 26.22 5.87
N ARG A 271 -2.24 26.80 6.19
CA ARG A 271 -1.98 27.62 7.38
C ARG A 271 -2.30 29.09 7.09
N THR A 272 -3.58 29.39 6.90
CA THR A 272 -4.06 30.76 6.62
C THR A 272 -4.24 31.63 7.87
N GLU A 273 -4.29 31.02 9.06
CA GLU A 273 -4.31 31.73 10.34
C GLU A 273 -2.92 31.56 11.01
N PRO A 274 -2.23 32.65 11.41
CA PRO A 274 -0.89 32.57 12.02
C PRO A 274 -0.80 31.72 13.30
N THR A 275 -1.92 31.52 13.98
CA THR A 275 -2.06 30.63 15.14
C THR A 275 -1.72 29.17 14.83
N TYR A 276 -1.84 28.73 13.58
CA TYR A 276 -1.44 27.38 13.15
C TYR A 276 0.03 27.30 12.72
N GLU A 277 0.73 28.39 12.40
CA GLU A 277 2.15 28.35 12.00
C GLU A 277 3.09 27.61 12.97
N PRO A 278 2.95 27.71 14.31
CA PRO A 278 3.81 26.99 15.24
C PRO A 278 3.33 25.57 15.58
N VAL A 279 2.26 25.05 14.96
CA VAL A 279 1.60 23.78 15.35
C VAL A 279 2.02 22.62 14.44
N ILE A 280 2.42 21.47 15.01
CA ILE A 280 2.63 20.24 14.24
C ILE A 280 1.29 19.55 13.93
N GLY A 281 1.07 19.17 12.68
CA GLY A 281 -0.16 18.52 12.19
C GLY A 281 -0.19 18.41 10.66
N LEU A 282 -1.20 17.74 10.10
CA LEU A 282 -1.44 17.72 8.66
C LEU A 282 -2.38 18.88 8.26
N PHE A 283 -1.83 19.94 7.67
CA PHE A 283 -2.60 21.09 7.16
C PHE A 283 -2.46 21.29 5.64
N VAL A 284 -1.42 20.72 5.03
CA VAL A 284 -1.17 20.83 3.58
C VAL A 284 -2.34 20.28 2.76
N ASN A 285 -2.78 21.06 1.77
CA ASN A 285 -3.81 20.70 0.81
C ASN A 285 -3.22 20.61 -0.60
N GLN A 286 -3.70 19.66 -1.41
CA GLN A 286 -3.24 19.46 -2.79
C GLN A 286 -4.18 20.21 -3.76
N ILE A 287 -3.64 21.17 -4.50
CA ILE A 287 -4.43 22.06 -5.34
C ILE A 287 -4.20 21.74 -6.82
N PRO A 288 -5.20 21.23 -7.55
CA PRO A 288 -5.10 20.98 -8.98
C PRO A 288 -5.14 22.28 -9.78
N LEU A 289 -4.34 22.32 -10.84
CA LEU A 289 -4.12 23.44 -11.75
C LEU A 289 -4.28 22.92 -13.18
N ARG A 290 -5.35 23.34 -13.87
CA ARG A 290 -5.60 22.94 -15.26
C ARG A 290 -4.77 23.81 -16.20
N TRP A 291 -3.85 23.17 -16.91
CA TRP A 291 -2.95 23.81 -17.84
C TRP A 291 -3.41 23.58 -19.28
N SER A 292 -3.53 24.67 -20.04
CA SER A 292 -3.76 24.60 -21.49
C SER A 292 -2.59 25.20 -22.26
N MET A 293 -2.04 24.44 -23.20
CA MET A 293 -0.98 24.87 -24.11
C MET A 293 -1.59 25.50 -25.36
N SER A 294 -1.07 26.65 -25.79
CA SER A 294 -1.53 27.33 -27.00
C SER A 294 -0.43 27.40 -28.07
N PRO A 295 -0.79 27.39 -29.37
CA PRO A 295 0.16 27.63 -30.46
C PRO A 295 0.86 28.99 -30.27
N GLY A 296 2.19 28.98 -30.30
CA GLY A 296 2.98 30.20 -30.15
C GLY A 296 3.23 30.66 -28.71
N LEU A 297 2.84 29.89 -27.68
CA LEU A 297 3.11 30.23 -26.28
C LEU A 297 4.60 30.57 -26.04
N THR A 298 4.86 31.70 -25.39
CA THR A 298 6.20 32.22 -25.08
C THR A 298 6.55 31.94 -23.62
N GLY A 299 7.82 32.07 -23.25
CA GLY A 299 8.25 31.95 -21.86
C GLY A 299 7.52 32.93 -20.92
N ALA A 300 7.35 34.17 -21.38
CA ALA A 300 6.62 35.21 -20.66
C ALA A 300 5.14 34.86 -20.47
N SER A 301 4.44 34.43 -21.53
CA SER A 301 3.02 34.12 -21.43
C SER A 301 2.74 32.85 -20.61
N ALA A 302 3.64 31.86 -20.65
CA ALA A 302 3.57 30.67 -19.81
C ALA A 302 3.66 31.01 -18.30
N ALA A 303 4.66 31.80 -17.89
CA ALA A 303 4.81 32.22 -16.50
C ALA A 303 3.65 33.11 -16.02
N GLN A 304 3.13 33.98 -16.89
CA GLN A 304 1.93 34.79 -16.60
C GLN A 304 0.65 33.95 -16.51
N GLN A 305 0.52 32.90 -17.31
CA GLN A 305 -0.60 31.96 -17.25
C GLN A 305 -0.58 31.18 -15.93
N ALA A 306 0.56 30.62 -15.54
CA ALA A 306 0.75 30.00 -14.24
C ALA A 306 0.39 30.95 -13.08
N GLN A 307 0.84 32.21 -13.15
CA GLN A 307 0.52 33.24 -12.16
C GLN A 307 -0.98 33.54 -12.07
N ARG A 308 -1.73 33.49 -13.17
CA ARG A 308 -3.20 33.65 -13.20
C ARG A 308 -3.91 32.43 -12.61
N LEU A 309 -3.61 31.23 -13.11
CA LEU A 309 -4.21 29.97 -12.65
C LEU A 309 -4.05 29.80 -11.14
N THR A 310 -2.85 30.07 -10.60
CA THR A 310 -2.59 30.00 -9.16
C THR A 310 -3.46 30.98 -8.37
N ARG A 311 -3.66 32.22 -8.86
CA ARG A 311 -4.50 33.22 -8.18
C ARG A 311 -5.99 32.87 -8.22
N GLU A 312 -6.44 32.28 -9.32
CA GLU A 312 -7.83 31.83 -9.50
C GLU A 312 -8.18 30.73 -8.50
N VAL A 313 -7.37 29.67 -8.41
CA VAL A 313 -7.64 28.56 -7.49
C VAL A 313 -7.44 28.92 -6.01
N LEU A 314 -6.60 29.90 -5.68
CA LEU A 314 -6.31 30.27 -4.28
C LEU A 314 -7.55 30.73 -3.50
N ALA A 315 -8.55 31.33 -4.16
CA ALA A 315 -9.82 31.70 -3.52
C ALA A 315 -10.61 30.46 -3.02
N HIS A 316 -10.43 29.32 -3.68
CA HIS A 316 -11.15 28.07 -3.44
C HIS A 316 -10.26 26.96 -2.83
N ALA A 317 -8.98 27.26 -2.56
CA ALA A 317 -7.99 26.33 -1.99
C ALA A 317 -8.27 25.91 -0.53
N HIS A 318 -9.30 26.50 0.10
CA HIS A 318 -9.80 26.12 1.41
C HIS A 318 -10.65 24.82 1.39
N LEU A 319 -11.05 24.32 0.21
CA LEU A 319 -11.72 23.03 0.08
C LEU A 319 -10.66 21.91 0.01
N PRO A 320 -10.65 20.93 0.94
CA PRO A 320 -9.70 19.83 0.93
C PRO A 320 -9.77 18.97 -0.35
N TYR A 321 -8.61 18.52 -0.83
CA TYR A 321 -8.48 17.72 -2.06
C TYR A 321 -9.43 16.51 -2.17
N PRO A 322 -9.66 15.69 -1.13
CA PRO A 322 -10.63 14.59 -1.21
C PRO A 322 -12.06 15.06 -1.54
N LEU A 323 -12.43 16.26 -1.10
CA LEU A 323 -13.73 16.87 -1.37
C LEU A 323 -13.77 17.61 -2.71
N ILE A 324 -12.61 18.01 -3.26
CA ILE A 324 -12.47 18.40 -4.68
C ILE A 324 -12.74 17.17 -5.58
N VAL A 325 -12.18 15.99 -5.26
CA VAL A 325 -12.43 14.73 -5.97
C VAL A 325 -13.90 14.35 -5.94
N GLU A 326 -14.53 14.42 -4.77
CA GLU A 326 -15.96 14.17 -4.58
C GLU A 326 -16.83 15.12 -5.41
N ALA A 327 -16.56 16.43 -5.35
CA ALA A 327 -17.29 17.44 -6.12
C ALA A 327 -17.17 17.24 -7.65
N CYS A 328 -16.07 16.66 -8.12
CA CYS A 328 -15.86 16.30 -9.53
C CYS A 328 -16.45 14.94 -9.92
N GLN A 329 -17.19 14.26 -9.01
CA GLN A 329 -17.81 12.94 -9.19
C GLN A 329 -16.82 11.86 -9.69
N HIS A 330 -15.54 12.02 -9.37
CA HIS A 330 -14.46 11.15 -9.83
C HIS A 330 -14.23 10.00 -8.84
N ALA A 331 -15.04 8.95 -8.96
CA ALA A 331 -14.89 7.74 -8.15
C ALA A 331 -13.48 7.11 -8.30
N GLY A 332 -12.69 7.16 -7.23
CA GLY A 332 -11.45 6.39 -7.06
C GLY A 332 -10.20 6.90 -7.77
N GLY A 333 -10.15 8.15 -8.24
CA GLY A 333 -9.04 8.67 -9.07
C GLY A 333 -8.23 9.83 -8.46
N GLN A 334 -6.94 9.89 -8.82
CA GLN A 334 -6.14 11.11 -8.71
C GLN A 334 -6.54 12.06 -9.86
N LEU A 335 -6.73 13.36 -9.60
CA LEU A 335 -7.20 14.32 -10.61
C LEU A 335 -6.09 14.89 -11.48
N PHE A 336 -4.83 14.68 -11.10
CA PHE A 336 -3.66 15.33 -11.70
C PHE A 336 -2.55 14.33 -12.03
N GLU A 337 -1.75 14.68 -13.02
CA GLU A 337 -0.78 13.78 -13.66
C GLU A 337 0.66 14.04 -13.22
N GLY A 338 0.95 15.26 -12.79
CA GLY A 338 2.23 15.65 -12.25
C GLY A 338 2.07 16.74 -11.21
N LYS A 339 2.95 16.74 -10.21
CA LYS A 339 2.98 17.72 -9.13
C LYS A 339 4.27 18.53 -9.17
N PHE A 340 4.17 19.84 -9.00
CA PHE A 340 5.30 20.75 -8.87
C PHE A 340 5.26 21.40 -7.48
N VAL A 341 6.38 21.36 -6.76
CA VAL A 341 6.52 21.98 -5.43
C VAL A 341 7.78 22.83 -5.41
N LEU A 342 7.63 24.12 -5.07
CA LEU A 342 8.74 24.98 -4.68
C LEU A 342 8.69 25.14 -3.16
N HIS A 343 9.61 24.50 -2.46
CA HIS A 343 9.72 24.52 -1.01
C HIS A 343 10.22 25.88 -0.53
N ASN A 344 9.29 26.74 -0.15
CA ASN A 344 9.54 28.07 0.44
C ASN A 344 9.17 28.14 1.94
N MET A 345 8.99 26.97 2.58
CA MET A 345 8.63 26.87 3.99
C MET A 345 9.84 27.21 4.87
N PRO A 346 9.65 27.81 6.07
CA PRO A 346 10.75 28.09 6.99
C PRO A 346 11.50 26.81 7.37
N ARG A 347 12.73 26.66 6.89
CA ARG A 347 13.69 25.68 7.42
C ARG A 347 14.51 26.33 8.51
N HIS A 348 14.67 25.64 9.62
CA HIS A 348 15.44 26.12 10.76
C HIS A 348 16.71 25.27 10.87
N PRO A 349 17.91 25.84 10.65
CA PRO A 349 19.14 25.09 10.83
C PRO A 349 19.16 24.46 12.22
N VAL A 350 19.30 23.13 12.27
CA VAL A 350 19.23 22.40 13.53
C VAL A 350 20.49 22.69 14.34
N HIS A 351 20.33 23.45 15.42
CA HIS A 351 21.42 23.88 16.28
C HIS A 351 21.44 23.05 17.57
N LEU A 352 22.33 22.07 17.60
CA LEU A 352 22.63 21.27 18.80
C LEU A 352 24.00 21.71 19.31
N GLU A 353 24.03 22.38 20.47
CA GLU A 353 25.25 22.89 21.09
C GLU A 353 26.33 21.79 21.22
N GLY A 354 27.54 22.08 20.73
CA GLY A 354 28.67 21.15 20.71
C GLY A 354 28.71 20.17 19.53
N LEU A 355 27.71 20.20 18.62
CA LEU A 355 27.64 19.32 17.46
C LEU A 355 27.58 20.11 16.14
N LYS A 356 28.28 19.61 15.12
CA LYS A 356 28.07 19.99 13.72
C LYS A 356 26.94 19.11 13.16
N VAL A 357 25.85 19.73 12.75
CA VAL A 357 24.64 19.05 12.26
C VAL A 357 24.51 19.24 10.76
N GLN A 358 24.30 18.15 10.02
CA GLN A 358 23.87 18.16 8.63
C GLN A 358 22.52 17.47 8.50
N VAL A 359 21.50 18.25 8.17
CA VAL A 359 20.14 17.76 7.94
C VAL A 359 20.01 17.21 6.52
N SER A 360 19.55 15.97 6.42
CA SER A 360 19.17 15.33 5.15
C SER A 360 17.73 14.84 5.26
N GLY A 361 16.85 15.35 4.39
CA GLY A 361 15.53 14.76 4.20
C GLY A 361 15.67 13.42 3.49
N GLY A 362 15.05 12.38 4.03
CA GLY A 362 14.98 11.10 3.33
C GLY A 362 14.02 11.23 2.15
N GLN A 363 14.47 10.90 0.94
CA GLN A 363 13.52 10.65 -0.15
C GLN A 363 12.65 9.44 0.24
N GLY A 364 11.33 9.59 0.15
CA GLY A 364 10.41 8.48 0.36
C GLY A 364 10.70 7.37 -0.65
N ALA A 365 10.75 6.12 -0.20
CA ALA A 365 11.07 4.98 -1.05
C ALA A 365 10.03 4.72 -2.15
N ASP A 366 8.76 5.09 -1.88
CA ASP A 366 7.61 4.83 -2.73
C ASP A 366 7.11 6.15 -3.38
N PRO A 367 6.82 6.19 -4.70
CA PRO A 367 6.37 7.40 -5.37
C PRO A 367 4.89 7.70 -5.05
N LYS A 368 4.64 8.87 -4.47
CA LYS A 368 3.28 9.37 -4.14
C LYS A 368 2.43 9.72 -5.38
N PHE A 369 3.06 10.10 -6.50
CA PHE A 369 2.42 10.66 -7.70
C PHE A 369 3.10 10.14 -8.98
N PRO A 370 2.44 10.16 -10.17
CA PRO A 370 3.05 9.67 -11.42
C PRO A 370 4.32 10.45 -11.79
N VAL A 371 4.29 11.76 -11.55
CA VAL A 371 5.42 12.68 -11.69
C VAL A 371 5.41 13.67 -10.53
N LEU A 372 6.57 13.90 -9.93
CA LEU A 372 6.80 14.89 -8.89
C LEU A 372 8.09 15.65 -9.22
N LEU A 373 8.02 16.97 -9.34
CA LEU A 373 9.19 17.85 -9.45
C LEU A 373 9.22 18.77 -8.23
N GLU A 374 10.30 18.69 -7.46
CA GLU A 374 10.50 19.49 -6.26
C GLU A 374 11.76 20.34 -6.39
N LEU A 375 11.68 21.58 -5.92
CA LEU A 375 12.79 22.52 -5.81
C LEU A 375 12.85 23.11 -4.40
N TRP A 376 14.05 23.33 -3.87
CA TRP A 376 14.32 24.01 -2.59
C TRP A 376 15.55 24.92 -2.72
N GLU A 377 15.64 25.92 -1.86
CA GLU A 377 16.82 26.79 -1.77
C GLU A 377 18.01 26.03 -1.18
N GLN A 378 19.19 26.19 -1.77
CA GLN A 378 20.43 25.57 -1.30
C GLN A 378 21.63 26.47 -1.63
N GLY A 379 22.21 27.08 -0.60
CA GLY A 379 23.30 28.05 -0.76
C GLY A 379 22.79 29.34 -1.40
N ASP A 380 23.40 29.74 -2.51
CA ASP A 380 22.98 30.86 -3.36
C ASP A 380 22.08 30.44 -4.54
N GLY A 381 21.86 29.14 -4.74
CA GLY A 381 21.09 28.56 -5.83
C GLY A 381 19.87 27.75 -5.40
N LEU A 382 19.32 26.97 -6.35
CA LEU A 382 18.24 26.02 -6.11
C LEU A 382 18.74 24.59 -6.35
N SER A 383 18.29 23.65 -5.54
CA SER A 383 18.45 22.22 -5.79
C SER A 383 17.11 21.52 -5.77
N GLY A 384 17.03 20.31 -6.31
CA GLY A 384 15.75 19.65 -6.49
C GLY A 384 15.85 18.22 -6.98
N SER A 385 14.69 17.65 -7.31
CA SER A 385 14.58 16.33 -7.92
C SER A 385 13.34 16.22 -8.81
N VAL A 386 13.49 15.42 -9.86
CA VAL A 386 12.37 14.85 -10.63
C VAL A 386 12.23 13.39 -10.22
N THR A 387 11.09 13.03 -9.66
CA THR A 387 10.72 11.67 -9.25
C THR A 387 9.56 11.20 -10.11
N ILE A 388 9.69 10.03 -10.73
CA ILE A 388 8.67 9.45 -11.62
C ILE A 388 8.34 8.03 -11.20
N ASP A 389 7.07 7.69 -11.26
CA ASP A 389 6.57 6.32 -11.09
C ASP A 389 6.44 5.65 -12.47
N PRO A 390 7.33 4.71 -12.85
CA PRO A 390 7.34 4.13 -14.19
C PRO A 390 6.13 3.24 -14.50
N SER A 391 5.34 2.81 -13.50
CA SER A 391 4.06 2.14 -13.76
C SER A 391 2.97 3.11 -14.23
N ARG A 392 3.06 4.39 -13.83
CA ARG A 392 2.03 5.43 -14.02
C ARG A 392 2.39 6.47 -15.09
N SER A 393 3.66 6.53 -15.50
CA SER A 393 4.16 7.50 -16.47
C SER A 393 5.22 6.88 -17.39
N ARG A 394 5.14 7.18 -18.69
CA ARG A 394 6.15 6.77 -19.68
C ARG A 394 7.36 7.72 -19.77
N LEU A 395 7.35 8.80 -18.99
CA LEU A 395 8.45 9.77 -18.96
C LEU A 395 9.63 9.19 -18.18
N THR A 396 10.86 9.62 -18.50
CA THR A 396 12.03 9.38 -17.65
C THR A 396 12.38 10.66 -16.87
N PRO A 397 12.87 10.53 -15.63
CA PRO A 397 13.17 11.72 -14.82
C PRO A 397 14.32 12.53 -15.43
N GLN A 398 15.24 11.90 -16.16
CA GLN A 398 16.29 12.55 -16.96
C GLN A 398 15.70 13.42 -18.08
N LEU A 399 14.77 12.90 -18.88
CA LEU A 399 14.20 13.63 -20.01
C LEU A 399 13.36 14.82 -19.55
N LEU A 400 12.59 14.64 -18.48
CA LEU A 400 11.81 15.73 -17.87
C LEU A 400 12.72 16.78 -17.22
N ALA A 401 13.79 16.38 -16.53
CA ALA A 401 14.81 17.29 -16.00
C ALA A 401 15.47 18.14 -17.10
N GLN A 402 15.93 17.50 -18.19
CA GLN A 402 16.52 18.18 -19.34
C GLN A 402 15.54 19.16 -20.00
N ARG A 403 14.28 18.74 -20.20
CA ARG A 403 13.27 19.60 -20.83
C ARG A 403 12.90 20.78 -19.92
N PHE A 404 12.78 20.54 -18.62
CA PHE A 404 12.53 21.59 -17.63
C PHE A 404 13.63 22.65 -17.65
N HIS A 405 14.90 22.23 -17.61
CA HIS A 405 16.05 23.15 -17.71
C HIS A 405 16.04 23.95 -19.02
N ALA A 406 15.83 23.30 -20.17
CA ALA A 406 15.78 23.98 -21.47
C ALA A 406 14.64 25.02 -21.57
N VAL A 407 13.50 24.77 -20.93
CA VAL A 407 12.40 25.74 -20.87
C VAL A 407 12.74 26.91 -19.94
N LEU A 408 13.35 26.66 -18.78
CA LEU A 408 13.85 27.72 -17.88
C LEU A 408 14.89 28.60 -18.58
N GLU A 409 15.86 28.00 -19.26
CA GLU A 409 16.88 28.72 -20.04
C GLU A 409 16.25 29.57 -21.15
N SER A 410 15.28 29.05 -21.88
CA SER A 410 14.56 29.80 -22.91
C SER A 410 13.73 30.97 -22.35
N ILE A 411 13.12 30.80 -21.16
CA ILE A 411 12.45 31.89 -20.43
C ILE A 411 13.46 32.97 -20.04
N VAL A 412 14.66 32.60 -19.59
CA VAL A 412 15.69 33.56 -19.15
C VAL A 412 16.29 34.32 -20.33
N LEU A 413 16.73 33.62 -21.38
CA LEU A 413 17.46 34.21 -22.50
C LEU A 413 16.53 34.95 -23.49
N THR A 414 15.35 34.40 -23.77
CA THR A 414 14.45 34.92 -24.81
C THR A 414 12.97 34.81 -24.39
N PRO A 415 12.51 35.51 -23.33
CA PRO A 415 11.17 35.34 -22.77
C PRO A 415 10.02 35.59 -23.75
N GLN A 416 10.24 36.40 -24.79
CA GLN A 416 9.24 36.72 -25.83
C GLN A 416 9.30 35.79 -27.05
N ARG A 417 10.25 34.85 -27.12
CA ARG A 417 10.32 33.87 -28.20
C ARG A 417 9.28 32.77 -27.94
N PRO A 418 8.54 32.31 -28.97
CA PRO A 418 7.72 31.11 -28.86
C PRO A 418 8.59 29.91 -28.44
N LEU A 419 8.17 29.19 -27.39
CA LEU A 419 8.93 28.05 -26.86
C LEU A 419 8.97 26.87 -27.85
N GLY A 420 7.92 26.76 -28.67
CA GLY A 420 7.78 25.76 -29.75
C GLY A 420 7.66 24.31 -29.26
N ARG A 421 7.08 23.44 -30.11
CA ARG A 421 7.22 21.99 -29.97
C ARG A 421 8.60 21.54 -30.47
N VAL A 422 9.66 22.09 -29.89
CA VAL A 422 11.05 21.71 -30.25
C VAL A 422 11.30 20.28 -29.79
N ALA A 423 11.68 19.42 -30.74
CA ALA A 423 12.01 18.01 -30.52
C ALA A 423 13.09 17.81 -29.42
N PRO A 424 13.16 16.64 -28.76
CA PRO A 424 14.25 16.35 -27.85
C PRO A 424 15.61 16.42 -28.58
N ALA A 425 16.64 16.90 -27.88
CA ALA A 425 18.01 16.77 -28.37
C ALA A 425 18.36 15.27 -28.50
N PRO A 426 19.14 14.86 -29.51
CA PRO A 426 19.51 13.45 -29.67
C PRO A 426 20.32 12.99 -28.46
N ALA A 427 19.89 11.89 -27.84
CA ALA A 427 20.67 11.21 -26.81
C ALA A 427 22.01 10.74 -27.38
N ALA A 428 23.07 10.80 -26.58
CA ALA A 428 24.34 10.15 -26.93
C ALA A 428 24.10 8.64 -27.18
N PRO A 429 24.77 8.03 -28.17
CA PRO A 429 24.44 6.68 -28.61
C PRO A 429 24.73 5.64 -27.52
N ALA A 430 23.67 5.03 -26.99
CA ALA A 430 23.76 3.85 -26.17
C ALA A 430 24.22 2.64 -27.02
N PHE A 431 25.08 1.82 -26.44
CA PHE A 431 25.68 0.66 -27.12
C PHE A 431 24.63 -0.44 -27.35
N VAL A 432 24.32 -0.76 -28.61
CA VAL A 432 23.38 -1.84 -28.98
C VAL A 432 24.17 -3.08 -29.44
N PRO A 433 24.14 -4.21 -28.71
CA PRO A 433 24.74 -5.45 -29.20
C PRO A 433 23.81 -6.09 -30.25
N SER A 434 24.31 -6.25 -31.48
CA SER A 434 23.56 -6.91 -32.54
C SER A 434 23.39 -8.41 -32.28
N ARG A 435 22.15 -8.88 -32.03
CA ARG A 435 21.84 -10.31 -32.10
C ARG A 435 21.47 -10.69 -33.53
N ARG A 436 22.27 -11.56 -34.16
CA ARG A 436 21.87 -12.28 -35.39
C ARG A 436 20.73 -13.23 -35.05
N ARG A 437 19.71 -13.28 -35.90
CA ARG A 437 18.77 -14.42 -35.94
C ARG A 437 19.51 -15.67 -36.42
N VAL A 438 19.28 -16.78 -35.76
CA VAL A 438 19.59 -18.13 -36.24
C VAL A 438 18.30 -18.93 -36.09
N ASP A 439 17.81 -19.50 -37.19
CA ASP A 439 16.74 -20.49 -37.14
C ASP A 439 17.31 -21.81 -36.63
N VAL A 440 16.81 -22.32 -35.50
CA VAL A 440 16.95 -23.73 -35.11
C VAL A 440 15.60 -24.23 -34.61
N THR A 441 15.08 -25.25 -35.28
CA THR A 441 13.82 -25.92 -34.95
C THR A 441 14.02 -26.98 -33.86
N THR A 442 13.91 -26.56 -32.60
CA THR A 442 13.63 -27.42 -31.44
C THR A 442 12.77 -26.62 -30.47
N ASP A 443 11.57 -27.10 -30.13
CA ASP A 443 10.74 -26.48 -29.09
C ASP A 443 11.55 -26.51 -27.77
N PRO A 444 11.91 -25.36 -27.16
CA PRO A 444 12.94 -25.34 -26.11
C PRO A 444 12.43 -25.80 -24.74
N VAL A 445 11.15 -26.16 -24.62
CA VAL A 445 10.48 -26.48 -23.36
C VAL A 445 10.74 -27.92 -22.93
N SER A 446 11.20 -28.13 -21.70
CA SER A 446 11.35 -29.44 -21.05
C SER A 446 10.26 -29.67 -20.00
N ILE A 447 9.67 -30.87 -19.99
CA ILE A 447 8.72 -31.31 -18.97
C ILE A 447 9.40 -32.36 -18.08
N THR A 448 9.49 -32.06 -16.79
CA THR A 448 9.96 -32.98 -15.74
C THR A 448 8.74 -33.50 -14.98
N PRO A 449 8.18 -34.66 -15.38
CA PRO A 449 6.95 -35.18 -14.81
C PRO A 449 7.11 -35.60 -13.35
N SER A 450 6.21 -35.15 -12.48
CA SER A 450 6.17 -35.64 -11.10
C SER A 450 5.58 -37.05 -11.04
N THR A 451 6.28 -37.95 -10.36
CA THR A 451 5.80 -39.32 -10.08
C THR A 451 5.15 -39.45 -8.70
N VAL A 452 5.29 -38.46 -7.83
CA VAL A 452 4.80 -38.47 -6.43
C VAL A 452 4.25 -37.09 -6.07
N ALA A 453 2.94 -36.99 -5.92
CA ALA A 453 2.27 -35.79 -5.40
C ALA A 453 2.56 -35.57 -3.90
N PRO A 454 2.51 -34.33 -3.38
CA PRO A 454 2.12 -33.08 -4.06
C PRO A 454 3.28 -32.34 -4.74
N ARG A 455 4.39 -33.01 -5.10
CA ARG A 455 5.42 -32.35 -5.93
C ARG A 455 4.78 -31.96 -7.27
N PRO A 456 4.81 -30.68 -7.67
CA PRO A 456 4.25 -30.26 -8.94
C PRO A 456 5.03 -30.89 -10.10
N THR A 457 4.35 -31.14 -11.22
CA THR A 457 5.07 -31.36 -12.47
C THR A 457 5.75 -30.05 -12.88
N LEU A 458 7.06 -30.09 -13.13
CA LEU A 458 7.85 -28.92 -13.48
C LEU A 458 7.95 -28.82 -15.01
N ILE A 459 7.53 -27.68 -15.56
CA ILE A 459 7.60 -27.34 -16.97
C ILE A 459 8.52 -26.13 -17.11
N GLU A 460 9.69 -26.35 -17.70
CA GLU A 460 10.76 -25.36 -17.79
C GLU A 460 11.02 -24.93 -19.24
N CYS A 461 11.06 -23.63 -19.48
CA CYS A 461 11.54 -23.05 -20.73
C CYS A 461 12.82 -22.24 -20.44
N PRO A 462 13.97 -22.56 -21.05
CA PRO A 462 15.20 -21.78 -20.91
C PRO A 462 15.20 -20.50 -21.79
N SER A 463 14.14 -20.25 -22.55
CA SER A 463 14.00 -19.09 -23.44
C SER A 463 12.82 -18.21 -23.02
N ALA A 464 13.13 -16.98 -22.61
CA ALA A 464 12.15 -15.93 -22.32
C ALA A 464 11.41 -15.42 -23.59
N ASP A 465 11.83 -15.83 -24.79
CA ASP A 465 11.15 -15.49 -26.05
C ASP A 465 9.91 -16.36 -26.32
N VAL A 466 9.65 -17.40 -25.50
CA VAL A 466 8.48 -18.28 -25.63
C VAL A 466 7.32 -17.75 -24.78
N ASP A 467 6.30 -17.20 -25.44
CA ASP A 467 5.05 -16.79 -24.80
C ASP A 467 4.30 -18.00 -24.20
N LEU A 468 4.22 -18.05 -22.87
CA LEU A 468 3.57 -19.13 -22.12
C LEU A 468 2.11 -19.34 -22.52
N SER A 469 1.37 -18.28 -22.84
CA SER A 469 -0.05 -18.40 -23.20
C SER A 469 -0.19 -19.15 -24.52
N ARG A 470 0.59 -18.76 -25.54
CA ARG A 470 0.60 -19.46 -26.84
C ARG A 470 1.06 -20.90 -26.73
N TRP A 471 2.11 -21.17 -25.95
CA TRP A 471 2.60 -22.53 -25.76
C TRP A 471 1.59 -23.40 -25.01
N ALA A 472 1.01 -22.90 -23.92
CA ALA A 472 0.01 -23.62 -23.14
C ALA A 472 -1.30 -23.88 -23.91
N HIS A 473 -1.64 -23.05 -24.89
CA HIS A 473 -2.77 -23.31 -25.79
C HIS A 473 -2.55 -24.56 -26.66
N LYS A 474 -1.31 -24.76 -27.16
CA LYS A 474 -0.91 -25.91 -27.99
C LYS A 474 -0.83 -27.21 -27.18
N GLU A 475 -0.32 -27.13 -25.96
CA GLU A 475 -0.01 -28.29 -25.10
C GLU A 475 -1.05 -28.51 -23.98
N CYS A 476 -2.29 -28.04 -24.17
CA CYS A 476 -3.32 -28.02 -23.12
C CYS A 476 -3.63 -29.42 -22.55
N ASP A 477 -3.84 -30.44 -23.40
CA ASP A 477 -4.10 -31.82 -22.98
C ASP A 477 -2.96 -32.42 -22.16
N VAL A 478 -1.71 -32.03 -22.45
CA VAL A 478 -0.51 -32.45 -21.72
C VAL A 478 -0.51 -31.82 -20.32
N ILE A 479 -0.80 -30.52 -20.23
CA ILE A 479 -0.90 -29.78 -18.96
C ILE A 479 -2.02 -30.36 -18.08
N GLU A 480 -3.21 -30.61 -18.64
CA GLU A 480 -4.34 -31.24 -17.94
C GLU A 480 -3.98 -32.63 -17.39
N THR A 481 -3.29 -33.45 -18.19
CA THR A 481 -2.85 -34.79 -17.80
C THR A 481 -1.89 -34.72 -16.61
N HIS A 482 -0.94 -33.78 -16.62
CA HIS A 482 -0.01 -33.57 -15.51
C HIS A 482 -0.69 -32.99 -14.27
N LEU A 483 -1.61 -32.04 -14.43
CA LEU A 483 -2.38 -31.44 -13.34
C LEU A 483 -3.24 -32.48 -12.62
N ARG A 484 -4.01 -33.28 -13.36
CA ARG A 484 -4.85 -34.37 -12.79
C ARG A 484 -4.03 -35.42 -12.05
N ARG A 485 -2.83 -35.73 -12.54
CA ARG A 485 -1.93 -36.72 -11.91
C ARG A 485 -1.28 -36.18 -10.63
N SER A 486 -0.64 -35.02 -10.72
CA SER A 486 0.23 -34.49 -9.65
C SER A 486 -0.46 -33.47 -8.73
N GLY A 487 -1.67 -33.01 -9.07
CA GLY A 487 -2.43 -31.99 -8.36
C GLY A 487 -1.92 -30.56 -8.58
N ALA A 488 -0.74 -30.40 -9.17
CA ALA A 488 -0.04 -29.12 -9.31
C ALA A 488 0.92 -29.13 -10.52
N VAL A 489 1.03 -28.00 -11.22
CA VAL A 489 1.99 -27.78 -12.31
C VAL A 489 2.74 -26.47 -12.05
N LEU A 490 4.07 -26.48 -12.10
CA LEU A 490 4.92 -25.32 -11.93
C LEU A 490 5.59 -24.99 -13.27
N PHE A 491 5.26 -23.85 -13.85
CA PHE A 491 5.87 -23.30 -15.05
C PHE A 491 7.01 -22.36 -14.65
N ARG A 492 8.19 -22.51 -15.26
CA ARG A 492 9.40 -21.76 -14.91
C ARG A 492 10.17 -21.32 -16.17
N GLY A 493 10.76 -20.12 -16.13
CA GLY A 493 11.64 -19.60 -17.19
C GLY A 493 10.99 -18.99 -18.43
N PHE A 494 9.65 -19.06 -18.57
CA PHE A 494 8.88 -18.49 -19.70
C PHE A 494 8.84 -16.94 -19.76
N GLY A 495 9.77 -16.22 -19.13
CA GLY A 495 9.85 -14.75 -19.20
C GLY A 495 8.66 -13.98 -18.58
N LEU A 496 7.81 -14.64 -17.80
CA LEU A 496 6.62 -14.04 -17.18
C LEU A 496 7.01 -12.96 -16.16
N ASN A 497 6.66 -11.70 -16.40
CA ASN A 497 7.21 -10.57 -15.61
C ASN A 497 6.19 -9.45 -15.28
N SER A 498 4.90 -9.66 -15.53
CA SER A 498 3.85 -8.64 -15.33
C SER A 498 2.48 -9.26 -15.08
N SER A 499 1.57 -8.51 -14.43
CA SER A 499 0.19 -8.96 -14.17
C SER A 499 -0.61 -9.22 -15.45
N ASP A 500 -0.42 -8.41 -16.51
CA ASP A 500 -1.09 -8.59 -17.80
C ASP A 500 -0.70 -9.93 -18.46
N MET A 501 0.60 -10.27 -18.47
CA MET A 501 1.04 -11.57 -18.97
C MET A 501 0.52 -12.72 -18.11
N PHE A 502 0.42 -12.52 -16.79
CA PHE A 502 -0.19 -13.48 -15.87
C PHE A 502 -1.69 -13.66 -16.15
N ALA A 503 -2.45 -12.57 -16.32
CA ALA A 503 -3.87 -12.61 -16.66
C ALA A 503 -4.12 -13.31 -18.01
N ARG A 504 -3.28 -13.05 -19.02
CA ARG A 504 -3.31 -13.75 -20.31
C ARG A 504 -3.01 -15.26 -20.17
N ALA A 505 -2.02 -15.63 -19.35
CA ALA A 505 -1.71 -17.03 -19.07
C ALA A 505 -2.85 -17.74 -18.32
N VAL A 506 -3.42 -17.11 -17.29
CA VAL A 506 -4.60 -17.60 -16.55
C VAL A 506 -5.78 -17.81 -17.49
N LYS A 507 -6.09 -16.82 -18.34
CA LYS A 507 -7.20 -16.92 -19.31
C LYS A 507 -7.03 -18.12 -20.25
N GLN A 508 -5.80 -18.45 -20.62
CA GLN A 508 -5.51 -19.57 -21.52
C GLN A 508 -5.37 -20.93 -20.84
N LEU A 509 -4.90 -20.98 -19.59
CA LEU A 509 -4.76 -22.21 -18.77
C LEU A 509 -6.03 -22.56 -17.99
N GLY A 510 -6.91 -21.58 -17.74
CA GLY A 510 -8.02 -21.69 -16.81
C GLY A 510 -9.33 -21.05 -17.28
N GLY A 511 -9.38 -20.43 -18.46
CA GLY A 511 -10.57 -19.68 -18.88
C GLY A 511 -10.78 -18.41 -18.04
N GLU A 512 -12.00 -17.89 -18.03
CA GLU A 512 -12.27 -16.59 -17.39
C GLU A 512 -12.00 -16.60 -15.86
N PRO A 513 -11.26 -15.61 -15.34
CA PRO A 513 -11.10 -15.38 -13.91
C PRO A 513 -12.44 -15.20 -13.19
N LEU A 514 -12.53 -15.76 -11.98
CA LEU A 514 -13.68 -15.62 -11.10
C LEU A 514 -13.52 -14.42 -10.15
N PRO A 515 -14.61 -13.71 -9.85
CA PRO A 515 -14.61 -12.74 -8.76
C PRO A 515 -14.38 -13.43 -7.42
N TYR A 516 -13.55 -12.86 -6.56
CA TYR A 516 -13.39 -13.34 -5.18
C TYR A 516 -14.66 -13.01 -4.38
N VAL A 517 -15.49 -14.03 -4.11
CA VAL A 517 -16.80 -13.92 -3.41
C VAL A 517 -16.75 -14.55 -2.02
N GLN A 518 -17.66 -14.15 -1.12
CA GLN A 518 -17.83 -14.71 0.24
C GLN A 518 -16.56 -14.67 1.11
N ARG A 519 -15.66 -13.74 0.80
CA ARG A 519 -14.28 -13.59 1.33
C ARG A 519 -14.19 -13.76 2.84
N SER A 520 -13.31 -14.64 3.33
CA SER A 520 -12.94 -14.69 4.76
C SER A 520 -12.04 -13.52 5.17
N THR A 521 -11.19 -13.07 4.24
CA THR A 521 -10.14 -12.05 4.42
C THR A 521 -10.18 -11.02 3.29
N PRO A 522 -9.70 -9.79 3.49
CA PRO A 522 -9.46 -8.88 2.39
C PRO A 522 -8.40 -9.44 1.44
N ARG A 523 -8.60 -9.19 0.15
CA ARG A 523 -7.61 -9.32 -0.91
C ARG A 523 -7.78 -8.15 -1.85
N SER A 524 -6.68 -7.53 -2.22
CA SER A 524 -6.63 -6.42 -3.16
C SER A 524 -6.68 -6.94 -4.59
N GLU A 525 -7.66 -6.49 -5.37
CA GLU A 525 -7.74 -6.76 -6.81
C GLU A 525 -6.74 -5.86 -7.55
N VAL A 526 -5.83 -6.47 -8.31
CA VAL A 526 -4.75 -5.81 -9.07
C VAL A 526 -5.19 -5.57 -10.51
N GLU A 527 -5.94 -6.52 -11.05
CA GLU A 527 -6.54 -6.53 -12.38
C GLU A 527 -7.80 -7.42 -12.31
N ALA A 528 -8.72 -7.37 -13.28
CA ALA A 528 -10.01 -8.07 -13.19
C ALA A 528 -9.85 -9.58 -12.93
N GLY A 529 -10.23 -10.05 -11.74
CA GLY A 529 -10.08 -11.44 -11.30
C GLY A 529 -8.64 -11.88 -10.93
N VAL A 530 -7.70 -10.94 -10.86
CA VAL A 530 -6.33 -11.13 -10.36
C VAL A 530 -6.17 -10.39 -9.04
N TYR A 531 -5.81 -11.12 -7.99
CA TYR A 531 -5.75 -10.66 -6.62
C TYR A 531 -4.32 -10.74 -6.06
N THR A 532 -4.03 -10.00 -5.00
CA THR A 532 -2.87 -10.27 -4.14
C THR A 532 -3.07 -11.59 -3.38
N SER A 533 -1.98 -12.26 -3.01
CA SER A 533 -2.04 -13.32 -2.00
C SER A 533 -2.57 -12.79 -0.66
N THR A 534 -3.24 -13.64 0.12
CA THR A 534 -3.95 -13.24 1.35
C THR A 534 -3.12 -12.35 2.29
N GLU A 535 -3.75 -11.27 2.76
CA GLU A 535 -3.16 -10.23 3.59
C GLU A 535 -2.94 -10.71 5.05
N TYR A 536 -1.85 -11.46 5.26
CA TYR A 536 -1.36 -11.91 6.58
C TYR A 536 0.05 -11.35 6.86
N PRO A 537 0.41 -11.01 8.11
CA PRO A 537 1.75 -10.56 8.52
C PRO A 537 2.87 -11.48 8.01
N ALA A 538 3.98 -10.92 7.54
CA ALA A 538 5.01 -11.69 6.81
C ALA A 538 5.70 -12.77 7.67
N ASP A 539 5.82 -12.51 8.97
CA ASP A 539 6.34 -13.39 10.01
C ASP A 539 5.41 -14.57 10.39
N GLN A 540 4.16 -14.55 9.94
CA GLN A 540 3.17 -15.58 10.29
C GLN A 540 2.98 -16.62 9.16
N SER A 541 2.79 -17.88 9.54
CA SER A 541 2.40 -18.94 8.60
C SER A 541 0.90 -18.93 8.32
N ILE A 542 0.50 -19.12 7.06
CA ILE A 542 -0.88 -19.53 6.73
C ILE A 542 -0.88 -21.06 6.65
N PHE A 543 -1.66 -21.72 7.51
CA PHE A 543 -1.75 -23.18 7.53
C PHE A 543 -2.46 -23.73 6.27
N PHE A 544 -2.29 -25.02 6.00
CA PHE A 544 -2.86 -25.69 4.82
C PHE A 544 -4.38 -25.55 4.73
N HIS A 545 -4.86 -25.17 3.55
CA HIS A 545 -6.28 -25.03 3.21
C HIS A 545 -6.55 -25.22 1.71
N SER A 546 -7.80 -25.55 1.38
CA SER A 546 -8.31 -25.55 0.00
C SER A 546 -9.18 -24.30 -0.21
N GLU A 547 -8.78 -23.43 -1.13
CA GLU A 547 -9.33 -22.08 -1.32
C GLU A 547 -10.85 -22.07 -1.41
N ASN A 548 -11.50 -21.16 -0.68
CA ASN A 548 -12.95 -21.01 -0.62
C ASN A 548 -13.78 -22.27 -0.33
N ALA A 549 -13.21 -23.36 0.21
CA ALA A 549 -14.00 -24.55 0.60
C ALA A 549 -15.08 -24.25 1.67
N TYR A 550 -15.04 -23.08 2.31
CA TYR A 550 -16.03 -22.56 3.27
C TYR A 550 -17.16 -21.69 2.64
N ALA A 551 -17.16 -21.52 1.32
CA ALA A 551 -18.11 -20.71 0.56
C ALA A 551 -19.05 -21.59 -0.28
N THR A 552 -20.22 -21.10 -0.70
CA THR A 552 -21.14 -21.88 -1.57
C THR A 552 -20.60 -22.05 -2.99
N CYS A 553 -19.71 -21.15 -3.41
CA CYS A 553 -18.98 -21.21 -4.66
C CYS A 553 -17.47 -21.18 -4.39
N TRP A 554 -16.73 -22.10 -5.01
CA TRP A 554 -15.29 -22.26 -4.84
C TRP A 554 -14.62 -22.55 -6.20
N PRO A 555 -13.34 -22.17 -6.40
CA PRO A 555 -12.66 -22.32 -7.69
C PRO A 555 -12.07 -23.72 -7.88
N ALA A 556 -12.27 -24.36 -9.03
CA ALA A 556 -11.61 -25.63 -9.31
C ALA A 556 -10.09 -25.47 -9.49
N ARG A 557 -9.64 -24.34 -10.04
CA ARG A 557 -8.23 -24.07 -10.32
C ARG A 557 -7.74 -22.80 -9.65
N LEU A 558 -6.54 -22.88 -9.09
CA LEU A 558 -5.80 -21.75 -8.54
C LEU A 558 -4.54 -21.50 -9.35
N PHE A 559 -4.16 -20.24 -9.47
CA PHE A 559 -2.93 -19.81 -10.09
C PHE A 559 -2.17 -18.88 -9.16
N PHE A 560 -0.88 -19.11 -8.97
CA PHE A 560 0.02 -18.28 -8.17
C PHE A 560 1.22 -17.87 -9.02
N PHE A 561 1.37 -16.58 -9.30
CA PHE A 561 2.49 -16.03 -10.07
C PHE A 561 3.47 -15.30 -9.15
N CYS A 562 4.74 -15.71 -9.17
CA CYS A 562 5.81 -15.09 -8.42
C CYS A 562 6.41 -13.91 -9.19
N GLU A 563 5.88 -12.72 -8.92
CA GLU A 563 6.42 -11.46 -9.44
C GLU A 563 7.69 -11.04 -8.69
N THR A 564 7.76 -11.35 -7.38
CA THR A 564 8.96 -11.15 -6.55
C THR A 564 9.06 -12.24 -5.48
N PRO A 565 10.08 -13.12 -5.52
CA PRO A 565 10.33 -14.09 -4.46
C PRO A 565 10.79 -13.38 -3.18
N ALA A 566 10.61 -14.03 -2.02
CA ALA A 566 11.18 -13.53 -0.77
C ALA A 566 12.71 -13.68 -0.78
N ALA A 567 13.41 -12.81 -0.04
CA ALA A 567 14.84 -13.01 0.21
C ALA A 567 15.11 -14.27 1.05
N GLU A 568 14.23 -14.54 2.03
CA GLU A 568 14.26 -15.73 2.87
C GLU A 568 12.83 -16.22 3.17
N GLY A 569 12.65 -17.55 3.21
CA GLY A 569 11.37 -18.18 3.50
C GLY A 569 10.33 -18.01 2.39
N GLY A 570 9.05 -17.92 2.76
CA GLY A 570 7.98 -17.52 1.84
C GLY A 570 7.64 -18.55 0.77
N ARG A 571 8.03 -19.80 0.97
CA ARG A 571 7.60 -20.92 0.12
C ARG A 571 6.08 -21.07 0.23
N THR A 572 5.48 -21.59 -0.83
CA THR A 572 4.07 -22.01 -0.85
C THR A 572 4.05 -23.52 -0.68
N PRO A 573 3.99 -24.05 0.55
CA PRO A 573 3.89 -25.50 0.76
C PRO A 573 2.55 -26.01 0.22
N LEU A 574 2.60 -27.17 -0.41
CA LEU A 574 1.48 -27.90 -1.02
C LEU A 574 1.26 -29.21 -0.27
N ALA A 575 0.03 -29.67 -0.13
CA ALA A 575 -0.32 -30.94 0.49
C ALA A 575 -1.31 -31.73 -0.40
N ASP A 576 -1.02 -33.02 -0.65
CA ASP A 576 -1.90 -33.87 -1.46
C ASP A 576 -3.12 -34.29 -0.63
N CYS A 577 -4.29 -33.75 -0.96
CA CYS A 577 -5.55 -33.98 -0.25
C CYS A 577 -5.98 -35.46 -0.24
N ARG A 578 -5.54 -36.27 -1.22
CA ARG A 578 -5.76 -37.73 -1.25
C ARG A 578 -4.85 -38.43 -0.25
N ALA A 579 -3.60 -37.97 -0.11
CA ALA A 579 -2.66 -38.49 0.87
C ALA A 579 -3.04 -38.08 2.30
N VAL A 580 -3.51 -36.84 2.51
CA VAL A 580 -4.09 -36.39 3.79
C VAL A 580 -5.24 -37.30 4.20
N LEU A 581 -6.23 -37.52 3.33
CA LEU A 581 -7.37 -38.40 3.61
C LEU A 581 -6.96 -39.83 4.00
N LYS A 582 -5.96 -40.40 3.31
CA LYS A 582 -5.42 -41.74 3.60
C LYS A 582 -4.69 -41.82 4.95
N GLN A 583 -4.08 -40.72 5.41
CA GLN A 583 -3.35 -40.65 6.67
C GLN A 583 -4.23 -40.35 7.89
N LEU A 584 -5.44 -39.84 7.69
CA LEU A 584 -6.38 -39.59 8.80
C LEU A 584 -6.82 -40.93 9.45
N PRO A 585 -6.82 -41.01 10.80
CA PRO A 585 -7.40 -42.14 11.50
C PRO A 585 -8.86 -42.38 11.12
N GLU A 586 -9.23 -43.65 11.01
CA GLU A 586 -10.53 -44.08 10.47
C GLU A 586 -11.73 -43.42 11.17
N MET A 587 -11.67 -43.25 12.49
CA MET A 587 -12.71 -42.54 13.25
C MET A 587 -12.95 -41.11 12.75
N ILE A 588 -11.87 -40.34 12.53
CA ILE A 588 -11.95 -38.95 12.05
C ILE A 588 -12.47 -38.93 10.61
N ARG A 589 -11.88 -39.77 9.75
CA ARG A 589 -12.28 -39.88 8.35
C ARG A 589 -13.77 -40.19 8.23
N ASN A 590 -14.24 -41.26 8.89
CA ASN A 590 -15.63 -41.70 8.84
C ASN A 590 -16.59 -40.64 9.39
N ALA A 591 -16.20 -39.87 10.42
CA ALA A 591 -17.00 -38.77 10.95
C ALA A 591 -17.16 -37.64 9.92
N PHE A 592 -16.06 -37.14 9.34
CA PHE A 592 -16.10 -36.06 8.35
C PHE A 592 -16.70 -36.49 7.01
N GLU A 593 -16.57 -37.76 6.60
CA GLU A 593 -17.27 -38.32 5.42
C GLU A 593 -18.78 -38.43 5.65
N ARG A 594 -19.23 -38.87 6.84
CA ARG A 594 -20.65 -39.07 7.15
C ARG A 594 -21.40 -37.76 7.44
N HIS A 595 -20.75 -36.83 8.12
CA HIS A 595 -21.36 -35.61 8.64
C HIS A 595 -20.95 -34.35 7.86
N GLY A 596 -19.76 -34.31 7.27
CA GLY A 596 -19.20 -33.09 6.69
C GLY A 596 -18.72 -32.09 7.73
N VAL A 597 -18.66 -30.83 7.35
CA VAL A 597 -18.19 -29.70 8.19
C VAL A 597 -19.18 -28.55 8.11
N ILE A 598 -19.45 -27.90 9.24
CA ILE A 598 -20.15 -26.60 9.30
C ILE A 598 -19.12 -25.50 9.47
N TYR A 599 -19.20 -24.48 8.62
CA TYR A 599 -18.53 -23.21 8.81
C TYR A 599 -19.51 -22.20 9.40
N ARG A 600 -19.26 -21.78 10.63
CA ARG A 600 -20.04 -20.77 11.34
C ARG A 600 -19.34 -19.43 11.21
N ARG A 601 -20.04 -18.41 10.72
CA ARG A 601 -19.54 -17.03 10.62
C ARG A 601 -20.37 -16.08 11.47
N ARG A 602 -19.69 -15.25 12.24
CA ARG A 602 -20.25 -14.29 13.20
C ARG A 602 -20.00 -12.87 12.72
N PHE A 603 -21.06 -12.08 12.59
CA PHE A 603 -20.99 -10.71 12.11
C PHE A 603 -21.36 -9.74 13.23
N ARG A 604 -20.36 -8.99 13.72
CA ARG A 604 -20.50 -7.93 14.73
C ARG A 604 -19.73 -6.68 14.28
N PRO A 605 -20.17 -5.47 14.66
CA PRO A 605 -19.39 -4.26 14.43
C PRO A 605 -17.96 -4.39 14.98
N GLY A 606 -16.95 -4.13 14.15
CA GLY A 606 -15.54 -4.22 14.53
C GLY A 606 -14.90 -5.61 14.44
N LEU A 607 -15.64 -6.67 14.10
CA LEU A 607 -15.12 -8.03 13.98
C LEU A 607 -15.14 -8.52 12.52
N GLY A 608 -14.02 -8.36 11.81
CA GLY A 608 -13.85 -8.80 10.43
C GLY A 608 -14.68 -8.03 9.39
N LEU A 609 -14.92 -8.64 8.23
CA LEU A 609 -15.78 -8.09 7.18
C LEU A 609 -17.26 -8.18 7.57
N SER A 610 -18.05 -7.15 7.21
CA SER A 610 -19.51 -7.15 7.45
C SER A 610 -20.23 -8.19 6.57
N TRP A 611 -21.45 -8.57 6.95
CA TRP A 611 -22.24 -9.50 6.15
C TRP A 611 -22.57 -8.92 4.76
N GLN A 612 -22.80 -7.60 4.65
CA GLN A 612 -23.00 -6.94 3.36
C GLN A 612 -21.78 -7.09 2.45
N GLN A 613 -20.57 -6.89 2.98
CA GLN A 613 -19.32 -7.05 2.21
C GLN A 613 -19.07 -8.49 1.76
N VAL A 614 -19.54 -9.48 2.54
CA VAL A 614 -19.31 -10.91 2.29
C VAL A 614 -20.31 -11.47 1.30
N PHE A 615 -21.59 -11.14 1.45
CA PHE A 615 -22.67 -11.68 0.64
C PHE A 615 -23.08 -10.77 -0.54
N ALA A 616 -22.54 -9.54 -0.60
CA ALA A 616 -22.82 -8.52 -1.60
C ALA A 616 -24.31 -8.14 -1.70
N VAL A 617 -24.95 -7.95 -0.55
CA VAL A 617 -26.38 -7.61 -0.39
C VAL A 617 -26.55 -6.62 0.76
N ASP A 618 -27.48 -5.66 0.63
CA ASP A 618 -27.63 -4.55 1.59
C ASP A 618 -28.71 -4.78 2.66
N ASP A 619 -29.61 -5.75 2.47
CA ASP A 619 -30.72 -6.06 3.37
C ASP A 619 -30.82 -7.57 3.71
N LEU A 620 -31.41 -7.87 4.87
CA LEU A 620 -31.51 -9.24 5.41
C LEU A 620 -32.52 -10.10 4.64
N ASP A 621 -33.61 -9.53 4.12
CA ASP A 621 -34.63 -10.30 3.40
C ASP A 621 -34.07 -10.81 2.05
N THR A 622 -33.24 -10.02 1.38
CA THR A 622 -32.48 -10.42 0.19
C THR A 622 -31.41 -11.43 0.53
N LEU A 623 -30.66 -11.25 1.62
CA LEU A 623 -29.67 -12.20 2.11
C LEU A 623 -30.28 -13.60 2.33
N GLU A 624 -31.36 -13.68 3.12
CA GLU A 624 -32.02 -14.93 3.45
C GLU A 624 -32.61 -15.59 2.20
N ARG A 625 -33.38 -14.84 1.38
CA ARG A 625 -33.96 -15.37 0.13
C ARG A 625 -32.91 -15.94 -0.82
N GLN A 626 -31.76 -15.27 -0.97
CA GLN A 626 -30.74 -15.63 -1.96
C GLN A 626 -29.81 -16.75 -1.48
N TYR A 627 -29.47 -16.80 -0.19
CA TYR A 627 -28.43 -17.70 0.33
C TYR A 627 -28.96 -18.91 1.11
N VAL A 628 -30.18 -18.87 1.66
CA VAL A 628 -30.81 -20.08 2.26
C VAL A 628 -31.01 -21.16 1.19
N GLN A 629 -31.41 -20.77 -0.02
CA GLN A 629 -31.52 -21.68 -1.17
C GLN A 629 -30.15 -22.27 -1.62
N GLN A 630 -29.04 -21.70 -1.16
CA GLN A 630 -27.68 -22.19 -1.42
C GLN A 630 -27.11 -23.01 -0.25
N GLY A 631 -27.90 -23.25 0.81
CA GLY A 631 -27.50 -24.06 1.97
C GLY A 631 -27.06 -23.30 3.22
N TYR A 632 -27.13 -21.95 3.23
CA TYR A 632 -26.90 -21.21 4.47
C TYR A 632 -28.08 -21.32 5.44
N ARG A 633 -27.79 -21.35 6.74
CA ARG A 633 -28.74 -21.10 7.81
C ARG A 633 -28.34 -19.81 8.52
N PHE A 634 -29.28 -18.87 8.62
CA PHE A 634 -29.08 -17.61 9.34
C PHE A 634 -29.79 -17.66 10.69
N SER A 635 -29.15 -17.12 11.72
CA SER A 635 -29.75 -16.94 13.04
C SER A 635 -29.25 -15.64 13.67
N ARG A 636 -29.99 -15.11 14.65
CA ARG A 636 -29.55 -13.94 15.43
C ARG A 636 -28.80 -14.39 16.67
N GLY A 637 -27.58 -13.90 16.81
CA GLY A 637 -26.77 -14.08 18.00
C GLY A 637 -27.12 -13.05 19.09
N SER A 638 -26.25 -12.96 20.10
CA SER A 638 -26.37 -11.93 21.14
C SER A 638 -26.03 -10.54 20.58
N HIS A 639 -26.44 -9.46 21.24
CA HIS A 639 -25.99 -8.09 20.91
C HIS A 639 -26.22 -7.65 19.45
N ASN A 640 -27.32 -8.10 18.82
CA ASN A 640 -27.69 -7.80 17.42
C ASN A 640 -26.69 -8.37 16.38
N GLU A 641 -25.96 -9.42 16.74
CA GLU A 641 -25.13 -10.25 15.86
C GLU A 641 -25.96 -11.03 14.83
N LEU A 642 -25.47 -11.10 13.60
CA LEU A 642 -25.92 -12.10 12.62
C LEU A 642 -24.95 -13.29 12.64
N VAL A 643 -25.48 -14.51 12.69
CA VAL A 643 -24.72 -15.75 12.57
C VAL A 643 -25.16 -16.46 11.29
N ALA A 644 -24.20 -16.88 10.48
CA ALA A 644 -24.42 -17.62 9.24
C ALA A 644 -23.66 -18.95 9.27
N ASP A 645 -24.38 -20.06 9.22
CA ASP A 645 -23.83 -21.41 9.16
C ASP A 645 -23.95 -21.98 7.74
N LEU A 646 -22.89 -22.62 7.25
CA LEU A 646 -22.89 -23.36 5.98
C LEU A 646 -22.36 -24.78 6.19
N ALA A 647 -23.20 -25.78 5.95
CA ALA A 647 -22.86 -27.21 6.03
C ALA A 647 -22.47 -27.77 4.66
N VAL A 648 -21.24 -28.29 4.52
CA VAL A 648 -20.71 -28.82 3.25
C VAL A 648 -19.95 -30.14 3.45
N PRO A 649 -19.78 -30.95 2.38
CA PRO A 649 -18.91 -32.12 2.43
C PRO A 649 -17.48 -31.72 2.79
N ALA A 650 -16.88 -32.45 3.75
CA ALA A 650 -15.47 -32.28 4.11
C ALA A 650 -14.53 -33.13 3.23
N VAL A 651 -15.10 -34.09 2.51
CA VAL A 651 -14.44 -35.02 1.59
C VAL A 651 -15.20 -35.00 0.27
N VAL A 652 -14.48 -34.92 -0.85
CA VAL A 652 -15.05 -34.77 -2.19
C VAL A 652 -14.42 -35.74 -3.19
N THR A 653 -15.18 -36.15 -4.20
CA THR A 653 -14.67 -36.93 -5.33
C THR A 653 -14.30 -36.00 -6.48
N HIS A 654 -13.11 -36.17 -7.06
CA HIS A 654 -12.68 -35.44 -8.24
C HIS A 654 -13.38 -36.00 -9.49
N PRO A 655 -14.11 -35.16 -10.27
CA PRO A 655 -15.04 -35.65 -11.29
C PRO A 655 -14.36 -36.40 -12.44
N ASP A 656 -13.14 -36.01 -12.82
CA ASP A 656 -12.44 -36.61 -13.97
C ASP A 656 -11.56 -37.82 -13.62
N THR A 657 -11.17 -37.97 -12.35
CA THR A 657 -10.23 -39.03 -11.92
C THR A 657 -10.89 -40.08 -11.02
N GLY A 658 -12.07 -39.78 -10.46
CA GLY A 658 -12.75 -40.63 -9.49
C GLY A 658 -12.07 -40.69 -8.12
N GLU A 659 -10.97 -39.97 -7.92
CA GLU A 659 -10.23 -39.99 -6.67
C GLU A 659 -10.95 -39.21 -5.57
N VAL A 660 -10.93 -39.73 -4.35
CA VAL A 660 -11.53 -39.11 -3.17
C VAL A 660 -10.46 -38.33 -2.40
N ALA A 661 -10.76 -37.07 -2.06
CA ALA A 661 -9.81 -36.12 -1.51
C ALA A 661 -10.39 -35.33 -0.32
N TRP A 662 -9.52 -34.98 0.63
CA TRP A 662 -9.84 -34.13 1.79
C TRP A 662 -9.91 -32.65 1.38
N PHE A 663 -11.10 -32.05 1.37
CA PHE A 663 -11.33 -30.70 0.83
C PHE A 663 -12.08 -29.85 1.86
N ASN A 664 -11.35 -29.26 2.82
CA ASN A 664 -11.95 -28.39 3.84
C ASN A 664 -10.92 -27.50 4.55
N HIS A 665 -11.48 -26.55 5.32
CA HIS A 665 -10.81 -25.59 6.19
C HIS A 665 -10.94 -25.96 7.70
N ALA A 666 -11.31 -27.21 8.04
CA ALA A 666 -11.66 -27.59 9.42
C ALA A 666 -10.53 -27.32 10.44
N ALA A 667 -9.26 -27.38 10.00
CA ALA A 667 -8.10 -27.11 10.85
C ALA A 667 -7.62 -25.63 10.84
N LEU A 668 -8.23 -24.74 10.04
CA LEU A 668 -7.83 -23.32 9.95
C LEU A 668 -8.66 -22.42 10.86
N PHE A 669 -9.99 -22.62 10.91
CA PHE A 669 -10.92 -21.79 11.71
C PHE A 669 -11.29 -22.43 13.06
N HIS A 670 -10.55 -23.44 13.51
CA HIS A 670 -10.80 -24.06 14.81
C HIS A 670 -10.03 -23.36 15.94
N PRO A 671 -10.63 -23.09 17.12
CA PRO A 671 -9.96 -22.39 18.21
C PRO A 671 -8.59 -22.98 18.61
N ALA A 672 -8.49 -24.31 18.68
CA ALA A 672 -7.23 -25.02 19.01
C ALA A 672 -6.11 -24.88 17.96
N ALA A 673 -6.41 -24.39 16.75
CA ALA A 673 -5.41 -24.05 15.74
C ALA A 673 -4.99 -22.57 15.81
N LEU A 674 -5.79 -21.74 16.49
CA LEU A 674 -5.59 -20.30 16.66
C LEU A 674 -4.86 -19.97 17.98
N SER A 675 -4.93 -20.83 18.99
CA SER A 675 -4.20 -20.68 20.26
C SER A 675 -2.67 -20.70 20.11
N GLU A 676 -2.11 -21.35 19.08
CA GLU A 676 -0.67 -21.22 18.73
C GLU A 676 -0.35 -19.85 18.11
N ALA A 677 -1.24 -19.30 17.29
CA ALA A 677 -1.06 -18.00 16.63
C ALA A 677 -1.34 -16.79 17.55
N LEU A 678 -2.03 -17.02 18.67
CA LEU A 678 -2.44 -16.02 19.66
C LEU A 678 -1.77 -16.24 21.04
N GLY A 679 -0.65 -16.97 21.06
CA GLY A 679 -0.09 -17.64 22.25
C GLY A 679 0.21 -16.77 23.49
N GLU A 680 0.32 -15.45 23.34
CA GLU A 680 0.53 -14.51 24.46
C GLU A 680 -0.73 -13.69 24.82
N VAL A 681 -1.73 -13.63 23.94
CA VAL A 681 -2.95 -12.81 24.12
C VAL A 681 -4.11 -13.64 24.70
N ALA A 682 -4.15 -14.95 24.41
CA ALA A 682 -5.28 -15.82 24.73
C ALA A 682 -5.33 -16.34 26.19
N ALA A 683 -4.37 -16.01 27.04
CA ALA A 683 -4.26 -16.54 28.40
C ALA A 683 -5.39 -16.02 29.33
N GLY A 684 -6.50 -16.77 29.40
CA GLY A 684 -7.63 -16.50 30.29
C GLY A 684 -8.87 -15.88 29.63
N GLN A 685 -8.94 -15.83 28.29
CA GLN A 685 -10.13 -15.37 27.56
C GLN A 685 -10.79 -16.50 26.78
N ASP A 686 -12.13 -16.45 26.65
CA ASP A 686 -12.88 -17.34 25.77
C ASP A 686 -12.66 -16.93 24.31
N VAL A 687 -11.66 -17.55 23.68
CA VAL A 687 -11.21 -17.24 22.32
C VAL A 687 -12.34 -17.44 21.28
N SER A 688 -13.35 -18.27 21.57
CA SER A 688 -14.49 -18.48 20.67
C SER A 688 -15.32 -17.20 20.45
N GLN A 689 -15.34 -16.29 21.44
CA GLN A 689 -16.08 -15.03 21.35
C GLN A 689 -15.33 -13.94 20.57
N LEU A 690 -14.03 -14.12 20.33
CA LEU A 690 -13.14 -13.20 19.62
C LEU A 690 -13.00 -13.55 18.12
N GLN A 691 -13.57 -14.67 17.67
CA GLN A 691 -13.38 -15.19 16.32
C GLN A 691 -14.59 -14.89 15.41
N ALA A 692 -14.30 -14.32 14.25
CA ALA A 692 -15.29 -14.07 13.20
C ALA A 692 -15.78 -15.37 12.52
N MET A 693 -14.98 -16.44 12.56
CA MET A 693 -15.28 -17.74 11.93
C MET A 693 -14.90 -18.90 12.86
N GLU A 694 -15.70 -19.96 12.83
CA GLU A 694 -15.54 -21.19 13.60
C GLU A 694 -15.89 -22.41 12.73
N THR A 695 -15.30 -23.57 13.02
CA THR A 695 -15.61 -24.85 12.37
C THR A 695 -16.18 -25.88 13.35
N LEU A 696 -17.30 -26.49 12.97
CA LEU A 696 -17.98 -27.57 13.69
C LEU A 696 -18.06 -28.82 12.80
N LEU A 697 -18.29 -29.99 13.39
CA LEU A 697 -18.68 -31.17 12.61
C LEU A 697 -20.07 -30.92 12.00
N GLY A 698 -20.39 -31.51 10.85
CA GLY A 698 -21.62 -31.19 10.12
C GLY A 698 -22.95 -31.63 10.77
N ASP A 699 -22.91 -32.25 11.96
CA ASP A 699 -24.06 -32.43 12.86
C ASP A 699 -24.21 -31.32 13.92
N GLY A 700 -23.38 -30.28 13.85
CA GLY A 700 -23.35 -29.16 14.79
C GLY A 700 -22.51 -29.42 16.04
N SER A 701 -21.94 -30.61 16.22
CA SER A 701 -21.06 -30.91 17.36
C SER A 701 -19.68 -30.24 17.24
N ALA A 702 -19.07 -29.91 18.38
CA ALA A 702 -17.73 -29.35 18.42
C ALA A 702 -16.69 -30.41 18.02
N ILE A 703 -15.72 -30.01 17.18
CA ILE A 703 -14.63 -30.91 16.77
C ILE A 703 -13.63 -31.04 17.94
N PRO A 704 -13.25 -32.24 18.38
CA PRO A 704 -12.23 -32.38 19.43
C PRO A 704 -10.90 -31.76 19.02
N ALA A 705 -10.26 -30.99 19.92
CA ALA A 705 -8.97 -30.34 19.65
C ALA A 705 -7.86 -31.36 19.26
N GLU A 706 -7.93 -32.57 19.81
CA GLU A 706 -7.03 -33.68 19.46
C GLU A 706 -7.22 -34.20 18.03
N TRP A 707 -8.44 -34.11 17.46
CA TRP A 707 -8.72 -34.44 16.06
C TRP A 707 -8.10 -33.38 15.13
N ILE A 708 -8.20 -32.10 15.50
CA ILE A 708 -7.55 -31.00 14.78
C ILE A 708 -6.03 -31.16 14.78
N ALA A 709 -5.43 -31.57 15.90
CA ALA A 709 -4.00 -31.88 15.95
C ALA A 709 -3.61 -33.08 15.06
N GLN A 710 -4.48 -34.09 14.93
CA GLN A 710 -4.28 -35.21 14.00
C GLN A 710 -4.40 -34.78 12.53
N ILE A 711 -5.38 -33.94 12.19
CA ILE A 711 -5.56 -33.36 10.84
C ILE A 711 -4.35 -32.49 10.46
N ARG A 712 -3.86 -31.63 11.38
CA ARG A 712 -2.65 -30.82 11.17
C ARG A 712 -1.41 -31.70 10.88
N ARG A 713 -1.24 -32.81 11.61
CA ARG A 713 -0.15 -33.78 11.35
C ARG A 713 -0.28 -34.45 9.99
N ALA A 714 -1.48 -34.87 9.59
CA ALA A 714 -1.72 -35.48 8.27
C ALA A 714 -1.41 -34.50 7.12
N TYR A 715 -1.76 -33.21 7.26
CA TYR A 715 -1.36 -32.17 6.31
C TYR A 715 0.16 -32.04 6.19
N VAL A 716 0.88 -31.89 7.31
CA VAL A 716 2.34 -31.74 7.32
C VAL A 716 3.04 -32.97 6.70
N ALA A 717 2.63 -34.17 7.09
CA ALA A 717 3.20 -35.42 6.58
C ALA A 717 2.84 -35.72 5.10
N ALA A 718 1.80 -35.08 4.56
CA ALA A 718 1.43 -35.13 3.15
C ALA A 718 1.99 -33.96 2.33
N SER A 719 2.90 -33.13 2.87
CA SER A 719 3.30 -31.87 2.26
C SER A 719 4.65 -31.86 1.53
N PHE A 720 4.79 -30.88 0.62
CA PHE A 720 6.02 -30.54 -0.09
C PHE A 720 6.11 -29.02 -0.25
N ALA A 721 7.30 -28.45 -0.09
CA ALA A 721 7.59 -27.05 -0.35
C ALA A 721 8.69 -26.91 -1.39
N PHE A 722 8.65 -25.84 -2.17
CA PHE A 722 9.67 -25.47 -3.15
C PHE A 722 10.01 -23.99 -3.04
N ASP A 723 11.23 -23.63 -3.43
CA ASP A 723 11.66 -22.24 -3.49
C ASP A 723 11.16 -21.56 -4.77
N TRP A 724 10.54 -20.40 -4.57
CA TRP A 724 10.04 -19.55 -5.64
C TRP A 724 11.19 -18.88 -6.39
N GLN A 725 11.12 -18.89 -7.72
CA GLN A 725 11.91 -18.04 -8.60
C GLN A 725 11.04 -16.95 -9.19
N GLN A 726 11.64 -15.78 -9.47
CA GLN A 726 10.96 -14.72 -10.18
C GLN A 726 10.52 -15.21 -11.57
N GLY A 727 9.24 -15.04 -11.90
CA GLY A 727 8.65 -15.51 -13.14
C GLY A 727 7.99 -16.89 -13.06
N ASP A 728 8.07 -17.58 -11.92
CA ASP A 728 7.35 -18.85 -11.72
C ASP A 728 5.83 -18.64 -11.75
N LEU A 729 5.12 -19.56 -12.41
CA LEU A 729 3.67 -19.70 -12.33
C LEU A 729 3.32 -21.10 -11.81
N LEU A 730 2.65 -21.18 -10.67
CA LEU A 730 2.08 -22.42 -10.15
C LEU A 730 0.59 -22.47 -10.48
N MET A 731 0.14 -23.59 -11.06
CA MET A 731 -1.26 -23.94 -11.30
C MET A 731 -1.62 -25.12 -10.40
N LEU A 732 -2.70 -25.01 -9.62
CA LEU A 732 -3.19 -26.08 -8.73
C LEU A 732 -4.62 -26.51 -9.10
N ASP A 733 -4.89 -27.80 -8.95
CA ASP A 733 -6.27 -28.27 -8.73
C ASP A 733 -6.62 -28.15 -7.24
N ASN A 734 -7.68 -27.40 -6.94
CA ASN A 734 -8.05 -27.05 -5.57
C ASN A 734 -8.69 -28.21 -4.79
N ARG A 735 -9.23 -29.25 -5.46
CA ARG A 735 -9.70 -30.48 -4.79
C ARG A 735 -8.52 -31.37 -4.40
N LEU A 736 -7.53 -31.50 -5.29
CA LEU A 736 -6.41 -32.43 -5.13
C LEU A 736 -5.27 -31.86 -4.27
N THR A 737 -5.08 -30.53 -4.27
CA THR A 737 -3.95 -29.88 -3.60
C THR A 737 -4.41 -28.75 -2.67
N ALA A 738 -4.22 -28.94 -1.37
CA ALA A 738 -4.27 -27.85 -0.40
C ALA A 738 -2.93 -27.11 -0.40
N HIS A 739 -2.95 -25.83 0.00
CA HIS A 739 -1.74 -25.00 0.03
C HIS A 739 -1.69 -24.17 1.31
N GLY A 740 -0.48 -23.74 1.67
CA GLY A 740 -0.23 -22.82 2.78
C GLY A 740 0.75 -21.72 2.38
N ARG A 741 1.27 -20.99 3.38
CA ARG A 741 2.32 -19.99 3.20
C ARG A 741 3.26 -20.04 4.40
N GLU A 742 4.54 -20.26 4.16
CA GLU A 742 5.55 -20.12 5.22
C GLU A 742 5.82 -18.64 5.57
N PRO A 743 6.33 -18.34 6.77
CA PRO A 743 6.86 -17.02 7.11
C PRO A 743 7.96 -16.57 6.13
N PHE A 744 8.13 -15.26 5.95
CA PHE A 744 9.10 -14.69 5.04
C PHE A 744 9.62 -13.32 5.44
N THR A 745 10.82 -13.01 4.97
CA THR A 745 11.38 -11.66 5.00
C THR A 745 10.89 -10.89 3.77
N ALA A 746 10.23 -9.73 3.99
CA ALA A 746 9.79 -8.86 2.92
C ALA A 746 10.97 -8.21 2.17
N PRO A 747 10.86 -7.88 0.88
CA PRO A 747 9.66 -7.95 0.03
C PRO A 747 9.37 -9.36 -0.54
N ARG A 748 8.10 -9.64 -0.80
CA ARG A 748 7.61 -10.83 -1.51
C ARG A 748 6.28 -10.49 -2.17
N ARG A 749 6.11 -10.79 -3.45
CA ARG A 749 4.86 -10.53 -4.20
C ARG A 749 4.46 -11.75 -5.02
N ILE A 750 3.37 -12.39 -4.58
CA ILE A 750 2.68 -13.45 -5.30
C ILE A 750 1.30 -12.93 -5.71
N LEU A 751 1.00 -12.93 -7.01
CA LEU A 751 -0.34 -12.66 -7.54
C LEU A 751 -1.12 -13.98 -7.61
N VAL A 752 -2.43 -13.91 -7.40
CA VAL A 752 -3.33 -15.06 -7.33
C VAL A 752 -4.51 -14.88 -8.27
N ALA A 753 -4.85 -15.90 -9.03
CA ALA A 753 -6.08 -15.93 -9.82
C ALA A 753 -6.83 -17.25 -9.59
N MET A 754 -8.15 -17.19 -9.78
CA MET A 754 -9.09 -18.28 -9.50
C MET A 754 -9.97 -18.49 -10.72
N THR A 755 -10.17 -19.73 -11.16
CA THR A 755 -11.01 -20.02 -12.34
C THR A 755 -11.92 -21.23 -12.10
N HIS A 756 -12.83 -21.51 -13.06
CA HIS A 756 -13.72 -22.67 -13.06
C HIS A 756 -14.60 -22.77 -11.80
N ALA A 757 -15.68 -21.99 -11.75
CA ALA A 757 -16.57 -21.99 -10.59
C ALA A 757 -17.19 -23.37 -10.36
N GLN A 758 -17.12 -23.85 -9.12
CA GLN A 758 -17.78 -25.05 -8.64
C GLN A 758 -18.68 -24.66 -7.47
N ARG A 759 -19.79 -25.39 -7.31
CA ARG A 759 -20.65 -25.27 -6.14
C ARG A 759 -20.59 -26.54 -5.33
N HIS A 760 -20.68 -26.41 -4.02
CA HIS A 760 -20.95 -27.57 -3.16
C HIS A 760 -22.34 -28.13 -3.46
N GLN A 761 -22.50 -29.45 -3.33
CA GLN A 761 -23.82 -30.04 -3.13
C GLN A 761 -24.17 -29.84 -1.64
N PRO A 762 -25.24 -29.09 -1.30
CA PRO A 762 -25.57 -28.84 0.10
C PRO A 762 -25.87 -30.14 0.84
N LEU A 763 -25.38 -30.25 2.08
CA LEU A 763 -25.75 -31.35 2.96
C LEU A 763 -27.19 -31.12 3.47
N LEU A 764 -28.17 -31.54 2.66
CA LEU A 764 -29.59 -31.54 3.00
C LEU A 764 -29.89 -32.60 4.07
N LYS A 765 -29.50 -32.31 5.31
CA LYS A 765 -29.95 -32.99 6.53
C LYS A 765 -30.45 -31.97 7.54
N GLU A 766 -31.50 -32.34 8.25
CA GLU A 766 -32.05 -31.60 9.38
C GLU A 766 -31.01 -31.59 10.51
N PHE A 767 -30.54 -30.39 10.88
CA PHE A 767 -29.68 -30.11 12.04
C PHE A 767 -29.98 -28.70 12.55
#